data_AF-A0A661KHK3-F1
#
_entry.id   AF-A0A661KHK3-F1
#
_cell.length_a   1.000
_cell.length_b   1.000
_cell.length_c   1.000
_cell.angle_alpha   90.00
_cell.angle_beta   90.00
_cell.angle_gamma   90.00
#
_symmetry.space_group_name_H-M   'P 1'
#
loop_
_entity.id
_entity.type
_entity.pdbx_description
1 polymer ?
#
loop_
_entity_poly.entity_id
_entity_poly.type
_entity_poly.pdbx_seq_one_letter_code
_entity_poly.pdbx_strand_id
1 'polypeptide(L)'
;MKSKTIIIVTMVLLCALLCCSNVAWCLEIMPNEPLVTTIKHAPANIHFLIDDSGSMDWEFMTSESNGLYSGKYYVYYENSSGNYDNVDNNIYDIKNPEIYVAGKNHWKPRFYGYNKIFYNPFVDYEPWKGKDANGNEFSNVNPASAPSDPYHPDQYPRNLTIRENASWWVWFDANSNKEFDANEMYKVVLSGSGSSTTVTYYQWDQDPDSYQEVDASHLHPVTSPPTSVQIIRTPQEELQNFANWYSYYRRREYVVKAAVGKIINQMSGVNIGLSAINDSFPFQDNIYVDSSTDGETNRSTLLSKLYAYKSHGGTPLRNGLNRVGKYLKGELTNHPSPLASEEDGGACQRNFAITMTDGYYNGSSPDVGNVDGGEKGDFGHPGYAGTSPYTDKYANTLADVAMKYWLEDLAPTLPDHIPDLPNDPATWQHMVTYTVAFGVTGTLDPNQDPNTVQWANPFEGNAEKIDDLWHAAVNGHGMFLSAQNPEEMINSLASIMVDIQEHFGSSASVVLNSSKITGKSMLYQSLYSTDGWWGDVRAYSLDENQEVDKENPIWQANELLEQKDWNTGRRIITFNGTVGIPLRWSNLSTEQKAFLNNDENLLEYLRGNRSNEGTDSDNYRKRIYVLGDIVHSSPAYVGTPKYIYEENDYAYFRDYYATRTPVLYVGSNDGMLHAFRASDGEEIFAFVPSLVFHKLADL
;
A
#
# COMPACT_ATOMS: atom_id res chain seq x y z
N MET A 1 74.09 27.92 35.57
CA MET A 1 73.40 28.06 34.27
C MET A 1 71.92 28.32 34.55
N LYS A 2 71.40 29.43 34.00
CA LYS A 2 70.00 29.82 33.69
C LYS A 2 68.86 28.92 34.25
N SER A 3 67.69 29.38 34.70
CA SER A 3 67.06 30.69 34.90
C SER A 3 65.60 30.38 35.27
N LYS A 4 65.10 30.99 36.35
CA LYS A 4 63.78 31.62 36.53
C LYS A 4 62.52 31.04 35.82
N THR A 5 61.44 30.91 36.59
CA THR A 5 60.18 31.69 36.48
C THR A 5 58.94 30.83 36.81
N ILE A 6 58.37 31.14 37.97
CA ILE A 6 56.97 30.91 38.37
C ILE A 6 56.08 31.82 37.50
N ILE A 7 54.92 31.35 37.02
CA ILE A 7 53.64 32.10 36.94
C ILE A 7 52.54 31.26 36.24
N ILE A 8 51.45 31.05 36.99
CA ILE A 8 50.02 30.97 36.60
C ILE A 8 49.62 29.95 35.53
N VAL A 9 48.96 28.86 35.93
CA VAL A 9 47.82 28.29 35.19
C VAL A 9 46.77 27.77 36.18
N THR A 10 46.03 28.71 36.76
CA THR A 10 44.69 28.48 37.33
C THR A 10 43.67 28.78 36.23
N MET A 11 43.66 28.03 35.10
CA MET A 11 42.65 28.20 34.04
C MET A 11 42.73 27.20 32.87
N VAL A 12 42.81 25.87 33.09
CA VAL A 12 42.71 24.90 31.97
C VAL A 12 41.78 23.70 32.22
N LEU A 13 41.30 23.46 33.45
CA LEU A 13 40.33 22.37 33.70
C LEU A 13 38.85 22.74 33.47
N LEU A 14 38.56 23.84 32.74
CA LEU A 14 37.20 24.31 32.44
C LEU A 14 36.88 24.46 30.94
N CYS A 15 37.75 23.97 30.03
CA CYS A 15 37.53 24.07 28.57
C CYS A 15 37.60 22.73 27.81
N ALA A 16 37.59 21.58 28.50
CA ALA A 16 37.59 20.25 27.85
C ALA A 16 36.26 19.48 27.99
N LEU A 17 35.18 20.17 28.35
CA LEU A 17 33.82 19.62 28.49
C LEU A 17 32.80 20.31 27.57
N LEU A 18 33.26 21.07 26.59
CA LEU A 18 32.44 21.80 25.60
C LEU A 18 32.97 21.52 24.20
N CYS A 19 32.84 20.28 23.75
CA CYS A 19 32.89 19.90 22.32
C CYS A 19 32.37 18.46 22.17
N CYS A 20 31.17 18.21 22.67
CA CYS A 20 30.32 17.18 22.08
C CYS A 20 29.25 17.95 21.31
N SER A 21 29.30 17.84 19.99
CA SER A 21 28.22 18.22 19.09
C SER A 21 26.91 17.65 19.64
N ASN A 22 25.98 18.54 19.98
CA ASN A 22 24.60 18.17 20.27
C ASN A 22 24.01 17.55 19.01
N VAL A 23 23.86 16.23 19.01
CA VAL A 23 23.00 15.52 18.07
C VAL A 23 21.66 15.43 18.79
N ALA A 24 20.74 16.34 18.49
CA ALA A 24 19.37 16.24 18.97
C ALA A 24 18.69 15.15 18.13
N TRP A 25 18.73 13.91 18.63
CA TRP A 25 17.78 12.89 18.21
C TRP A 25 16.39 13.36 18.63
N CYS A 26 15.33 12.68 18.16
CA CYS A 26 13.94 12.93 18.56
C CYS A 26 13.66 12.71 20.08
N LEU A 27 14.65 12.88 20.97
CA LEU A 27 14.51 12.89 22.42
C LEU A 27 15.55 13.82 23.11
N GLU A 28 15.01 14.65 24.03
CA GLU A 28 15.61 15.39 25.17
C GLU A 28 16.44 16.68 24.95
N ILE A 29 15.84 17.84 25.30
CA ILE A 29 16.28 18.73 26.40
C ILE A 29 15.02 19.32 27.09
N MET A 30 14.88 19.16 28.40
CA MET A 30 13.75 19.66 29.22
C MET A 30 13.75 21.18 29.40
N PRO A 31 12.57 21.82 29.35
CA PRO A 31 12.17 22.74 30.43
C PRO A 31 10.70 22.55 30.87
N ASN A 32 10.33 23.23 31.96
CA ASN A 32 9.11 23.18 32.79
C ASN A 32 7.71 23.33 32.12
N GLU A 33 7.55 23.04 30.83
CA GLU A 33 6.27 23.03 30.11
C GLU A 33 6.14 21.73 29.28
N PRO A 34 4.94 21.18 29.05
CA PRO A 34 4.79 19.85 28.42
C PRO A 34 5.36 19.81 27.00
N LEU A 35 6.02 18.69 26.65
CA LEU A 35 6.75 18.37 25.41
C LEU A 35 5.94 18.49 24.09
N VAL A 36 4.65 18.83 24.14
CA VAL A 36 3.70 18.65 23.03
C VAL A 36 3.40 19.94 22.26
N THR A 37 4.03 21.07 22.59
CA THR A 37 3.90 22.31 21.79
C THR A 37 5.10 22.61 20.88
N THR A 38 6.10 21.74 20.81
CA THR A 38 7.35 22.01 20.04
C THR A 38 7.61 21.10 18.85
N ILE A 39 6.82 20.05 18.60
CA ILE A 39 7.00 19.17 17.43
C ILE A 39 5.67 19.08 16.67
N LYS A 40 5.59 19.81 15.57
CA LYS A 40 4.56 19.66 14.54
C LYS A 40 5.10 18.62 13.55
N HIS A 41 4.37 17.54 13.29
CA HIS A 41 4.73 16.59 12.23
C HIS A 41 4.08 17.04 10.92
N ALA A 42 4.87 17.24 9.88
CA ALA A 42 4.35 17.53 8.56
C ALA A 42 3.67 16.28 7.99
N PRO A 43 2.51 16.40 7.31
CA PRO A 43 1.90 15.29 6.59
C PRO A 43 2.86 14.70 5.57
N ALA A 44 2.82 13.37 5.40
CA ALA A 44 3.65 12.70 4.43
C ALA A 44 3.33 13.10 2.99
N ASN A 45 4.33 13.06 2.12
CA ASN A 45 4.14 13.27 0.69
C ASN A 45 4.06 11.91 -0.02
N ILE A 46 2.92 11.59 -0.62
CA ILE A 46 2.74 10.39 -1.45
C ILE A 46 2.50 10.87 -2.89
N HIS A 47 3.39 10.52 -3.81
CA HIS A 47 3.25 10.89 -5.21
C HIS A 47 3.05 9.66 -6.09
N PHE A 48 1.90 9.59 -6.76
CA PHE A 48 1.62 8.53 -7.71
C PHE A 48 2.13 8.93 -9.11
N LEU A 49 3.01 8.10 -9.66
CA LEU A 49 3.43 8.16 -11.06
C LEU A 49 2.66 7.11 -11.86
N ILE A 50 1.71 7.59 -12.66
CA ILE A 50 0.79 6.78 -13.44
C ILE A 50 1.43 6.44 -14.79
N ASP A 51 1.38 5.15 -15.16
CA ASP A 51 1.62 4.72 -16.53
C ASP A 51 0.39 5.07 -17.37
N ASP A 52 0.57 6.01 -18.28
CA ASP A 52 -0.39 6.40 -19.30
C ASP A 52 0.12 6.02 -20.70
N SER A 53 0.98 5.00 -20.83
CA SER A 53 1.46 4.52 -22.13
C SER A 53 0.36 3.84 -22.94
N GLY A 54 0.51 3.79 -24.27
CA GLY A 54 -0.54 3.25 -25.14
C GLY A 54 -0.97 1.79 -24.85
N SER A 55 -0.14 0.99 -24.18
CA SER A 55 -0.50 -0.37 -23.75
C SER A 55 -1.56 -0.41 -22.66
N MET A 56 -1.63 0.64 -21.85
CA MET A 56 -2.59 0.75 -20.75
C MET A 56 -4.05 0.81 -21.25
N ASP A 57 -4.29 1.23 -22.50
CA ASP A 57 -5.64 1.23 -23.09
C ASP A 57 -6.12 -0.18 -23.52
N TRP A 58 -5.25 -1.19 -23.48
CA TRP A 58 -5.57 -2.51 -24.02
C TRP A 58 -6.57 -3.28 -23.14
N GLU A 59 -7.42 -4.06 -23.80
CA GLU A 59 -8.45 -4.92 -23.17
C GLU A 59 -7.98 -6.38 -22.99
N PHE A 60 -6.67 -6.60 -23.08
CA PHE A 60 -6.06 -7.90 -22.90
C PHE A 60 -4.76 -7.84 -22.12
N MET A 61 -4.52 -8.88 -21.34
CA MET A 61 -3.30 -9.13 -20.58
C MET A 61 -3.01 -10.62 -20.64
N THR A 62 -2.02 -11.00 -21.45
CA THR A 62 -1.70 -12.40 -21.74
C THR A 62 -0.27 -12.72 -21.34
N SER A 63 0.07 -14.00 -21.29
CA SER A 63 1.42 -14.47 -20.99
C SER A 63 2.45 -14.25 -22.11
N GLU A 64 2.04 -13.71 -23.25
CA GLU A 64 2.96 -13.42 -24.35
C GLU A 64 3.86 -12.23 -23.99
N SER A 65 5.08 -12.20 -24.52
CA SER A 65 6.09 -11.22 -24.11
C SER A 65 5.71 -9.77 -24.37
N ASN A 66 4.83 -9.50 -25.34
CA ASN A 66 4.29 -8.18 -25.64
C ASN A 66 2.90 -7.97 -25.02
N GLY A 67 2.37 -8.94 -24.28
CA GLY A 67 1.01 -8.94 -23.72
C GLY A 67 -0.11 -9.14 -24.74
N LEU A 68 0.15 -9.11 -26.05
CA LEU A 68 -0.82 -9.32 -27.13
C LEU A 68 -1.15 -10.79 -27.29
N TYR A 69 -2.32 -11.14 -27.84
CA TYR A 69 -2.61 -12.52 -28.24
C TYR A 69 -2.17 -12.75 -29.70
N SER A 70 -1.29 -13.71 -29.97
CA SER A 70 -0.75 -14.00 -31.30
C SER A 70 -0.19 -12.77 -32.04
N GLY A 71 0.34 -11.79 -31.30
CA GLY A 71 0.83 -10.51 -31.84
C GLY A 71 -0.24 -9.62 -32.48
N LYS A 72 -1.52 -9.82 -32.15
CA LYS A 72 -2.66 -9.03 -32.67
C LYS A 72 -3.30 -8.19 -31.58
N TYR A 73 -3.82 -7.03 -31.97
CA TYR A 73 -4.63 -6.16 -31.12
C TYR A 73 -6.07 -6.65 -31.12
N TYR A 74 -6.63 -6.84 -29.92
CA TYR A 74 -8.00 -7.29 -29.73
C TYR A 74 -8.82 -6.23 -29.02
N VAL A 75 -9.98 -5.93 -29.59
CA VAL A 75 -10.99 -5.06 -28.98
C VAL A 75 -12.25 -5.89 -28.79
N TYR A 76 -12.88 -5.74 -27.63
CA TYR A 76 -14.11 -6.41 -27.24
C TYR A 76 -15.31 -5.99 -28.11
N TYR A 77 -15.19 -4.85 -28.82
CA TYR A 77 -16.25 -4.23 -29.58
C TYR A 77 -16.01 -4.19 -31.10
N GLU A 78 -17.04 -4.60 -31.82
CA GLU A 78 -17.31 -4.29 -33.22
C GLU A 78 -18.77 -3.83 -33.29
N ASN A 79 -19.04 -2.62 -33.76
CA ASN A 79 -20.42 -2.21 -34.00
C ASN A 79 -20.96 -2.84 -35.28
N SER A 80 -22.29 -2.87 -35.43
CA SER A 80 -22.97 -3.38 -36.64
C SER A 80 -22.66 -2.60 -37.93
N SER A 81 -21.85 -1.55 -37.86
CA SER A 81 -21.37 -0.72 -38.96
C SER A 81 -19.86 -0.83 -39.18
N GLY A 82 -19.15 -1.72 -38.47
CA GLY A 82 -17.69 -1.89 -38.55
C GLY A 82 -16.86 -0.79 -37.88
N ASN A 83 -17.45 0.10 -37.07
CA ASN A 83 -16.73 1.07 -36.27
C ASN A 83 -16.39 0.48 -34.89
N TYR A 84 -15.15 0.73 -34.47
CA TYR A 84 -14.58 0.27 -33.21
C TYR A 84 -14.79 1.29 -32.09
N ASP A 85 -14.70 0.81 -30.85
CA ASP A 85 -14.83 1.59 -29.63
C ASP A 85 -13.57 2.44 -29.44
N ASN A 86 -13.48 3.53 -30.21
CA ASN A 86 -12.32 4.43 -30.21
C ASN A 86 -12.59 5.67 -29.33
N VAL A 87 -13.07 5.46 -28.11
CA VAL A 87 -13.43 6.56 -27.17
C VAL A 87 -12.25 7.48 -26.87
N ASP A 88 -11.03 6.97 -27.04
CA ASP A 88 -9.81 7.68 -26.70
C ASP A 88 -9.01 8.15 -27.91
N ASN A 89 -9.53 7.95 -29.14
CA ASN A 89 -8.82 8.23 -30.40
C ASN A 89 -7.44 7.55 -30.52
N ASN A 90 -7.16 6.56 -29.68
CA ASN A 90 -5.82 6.06 -29.44
C ASN A 90 -5.65 4.56 -29.65
N ILE A 91 -6.70 3.88 -30.13
CA ILE A 91 -6.51 2.63 -30.86
C ILE A 91 -5.76 3.03 -32.13
N TYR A 92 -4.43 2.85 -32.11
CA TYR A 92 -3.49 3.00 -33.22
C TYR A 92 -4.23 2.81 -34.55
N ASP A 93 -4.40 3.93 -35.27
CA ASP A 93 -5.06 4.07 -36.57
C ASP A 93 -5.79 2.80 -37.01
N ILE A 94 -7.13 2.80 -36.86
CA ILE A 94 -8.11 1.77 -37.29
C ILE A 94 -7.89 1.28 -38.76
N LYS A 95 -6.99 1.93 -39.50
CA LYS A 95 -6.47 1.51 -40.80
C LYS A 95 -5.35 0.46 -40.73
N ASN A 96 -4.90 0.03 -39.55
CA ASN A 96 -3.89 -1.02 -39.42
C ASN A 96 -4.53 -2.39 -39.74
N PRO A 97 -4.13 -3.07 -40.83
CA PRO A 97 -4.67 -4.37 -41.23
C PRO A 97 -4.39 -5.51 -40.22
N GLU A 98 -3.76 -5.21 -39.09
CA GLU A 98 -3.40 -6.16 -38.02
C GLU A 98 -4.32 -6.10 -36.78
N ILE A 99 -5.34 -5.24 -36.77
CA ILE A 99 -6.38 -5.27 -35.72
C ILE A 99 -7.31 -6.46 -36.01
N TYR A 100 -7.16 -7.54 -35.25
CA TYR A 100 -8.12 -8.63 -35.25
C TYR A 100 -9.15 -8.32 -34.17
N VAL A 101 -10.39 -8.09 -34.58
CA VAL A 101 -11.51 -8.07 -33.63
C VAL A 101 -11.42 -9.36 -32.83
N ALA A 102 -11.60 -9.30 -31.50
CA ALA A 102 -11.91 -10.50 -30.73
C ALA A 102 -13.32 -10.91 -31.14
N GLY A 103 -13.43 -11.46 -32.35
CA GLY A 103 -14.66 -11.94 -32.92
C GLY A 103 -15.30 -12.84 -31.88
N LYS A 104 -16.63 -12.91 -31.88
CA LYS A 104 -17.41 -13.74 -30.95
C LYS A 104 -17.00 -15.23 -30.93
N ASN A 105 -16.13 -15.61 -31.87
CA ASN A 105 -15.60 -16.94 -32.10
C ASN A 105 -14.21 -17.15 -31.47
N HIS A 106 -13.48 -16.13 -30.99
CA HIS A 106 -12.20 -16.36 -30.31
C HIS A 106 -12.43 -16.63 -28.81
N TRP A 107 -11.88 -17.75 -28.31
CA TRP A 107 -12.10 -18.17 -26.92
C TRP A 107 -11.03 -17.66 -25.94
N LYS A 108 -9.74 -17.75 -26.29
CA LYS A 108 -8.61 -17.35 -25.42
C LYS A 108 -8.70 -15.89 -24.93
N PRO A 109 -9.00 -14.89 -25.78
CA PRO A 109 -9.17 -13.50 -25.33
C PRO A 109 -10.36 -13.26 -24.38
N ARG A 110 -11.35 -14.18 -24.37
CA ARG A 110 -12.57 -14.11 -23.55
C ARG A 110 -12.57 -15.13 -22.38
N PHE A 111 -11.40 -15.66 -22.07
CA PHE A 111 -11.19 -16.61 -20.97
C PHE A 111 -10.25 -15.97 -19.94
N TYR A 112 -10.74 -15.72 -18.73
CA TYR A 112 -9.95 -15.09 -17.66
C TYR A 112 -8.69 -15.89 -17.27
N GLY A 113 -8.68 -17.20 -17.52
CA GLY A 113 -7.49 -18.03 -17.29
C GLY A 113 -6.35 -17.73 -18.26
N TYR A 114 -6.63 -17.14 -19.42
CA TYR A 114 -5.64 -16.70 -20.41
C TYR A 114 -5.51 -15.17 -20.48
N ASN A 115 -6.60 -14.46 -20.77
CA ASN A 115 -6.65 -13.00 -20.69
C ASN A 115 -7.01 -12.59 -19.27
N LYS A 116 -6.01 -12.23 -18.46
CA LYS A 116 -6.16 -12.05 -17.02
C LYS A 116 -7.01 -10.86 -16.57
N ILE A 117 -7.28 -9.91 -17.47
CA ILE A 117 -8.18 -8.77 -17.21
C ILE A 117 -9.59 -8.97 -17.78
N PHE A 118 -9.84 -10.09 -18.46
CA PHE A 118 -11.18 -10.45 -18.91
C PHE A 118 -12.07 -10.80 -17.72
N TYR A 119 -13.39 -10.73 -17.94
CA TYR A 119 -14.40 -11.04 -16.93
C TYR A 119 -14.13 -12.39 -16.25
N ASN A 120 -13.94 -12.34 -14.93
CA ASN A 120 -13.85 -13.50 -14.07
C ASN A 120 -15.15 -13.63 -13.26
N PRO A 121 -15.97 -14.67 -13.47
CA PRO A 121 -17.24 -14.84 -12.75
C PRO A 121 -17.06 -15.06 -11.24
N PHE A 122 -15.85 -15.33 -10.76
CA PHE A 122 -15.54 -15.52 -9.34
C PHE A 122 -15.12 -14.24 -8.62
N VAL A 123 -15.06 -13.10 -9.32
CA VAL A 123 -14.68 -11.78 -8.77
C VAL A 123 -15.91 -10.87 -8.75
N ASP A 124 -16.06 -10.09 -7.69
CA ASP A 124 -17.04 -9.01 -7.60
C ASP A 124 -16.41 -7.71 -8.13
N TYR A 125 -17.08 -7.08 -9.10
CA TYR A 125 -16.65 -5.84 -9.72
C TYR A 125 -17.50 -4.67 -9.21
N GLU A 126 -16.87 -3.77 -8.47
CA GLU A 126 -17.51 -2.60 -7.85
C GLU A 126 -17.39 -1.35 -8.75
N PRO A 127 -18.33 -0.40 -8.69
CA PRO A 127 -18.13 0.91 -9.29
C PRO A 127 -16.86 1.60 -8.75
N TRP A 128 -16.21 2.42 -9.59
CA TRP A 128 -15.12 3.29 -9.14
C TRP A 128 -15.57 4.19 -7.98
N LYS A 129 -14.64 4.72 -7.19
CA LYS A 129 -14.96 5.66 -6.10
C LYS A 129 -14.92 7.11 -6.59
N GLY A 130 -15.86 7.94 -6.17
CA GLY A 130 -15.96 9.34 -6.59
C GLY A 130 -16.93 9.52 -7.78
N LYS A 131 -16.67 10.55 -8.60
CA LYS A 131 -17.67 11.07 -9.54
C LYS A 131 -17.22 11.02 -10.99
N ASP A 132 -18.21 10.91 -11.89
CA ASP A 132 -18.06 11.10 -13.33
C ASP A 132 -17.85 12.58 -13.70
N ALA A 133 -17.60 12.86 -14.98
CA ALA A 133 -17.42 14.22 -15.49
C ALA A 133 -18.67 15.11 -15.37
N ASN A 134 -19.86 14.51 -15.17
CA ASN A 134 -21.12 15.20 -14.97
C ASN A 134 -21.38 15.49 -13.47
N GLY A 135 -20.52 15.03 -12.56
CA GLY A 135 -20.62 15.19 -11.12
C GLY A 135 -21.51 14.15 -10.42
N ASN A 136 -21.90 13.08 -11.09
CA ASN A 136 -22.66 11.97 -10.48
C ASN A 136 -21.70 10.97 -9.85
N GLU A 137 -22.06 10.42 -8.69
CA GLU A 137 -21.31 9.30 -8.10
C GLU A 137 -21.34 8.10 -9.04
N PHE A 138 -20.19 7.45 -9.20
CA PHE A 138 -20.13 6.17 -9.88
C PHE A 138 -21.02 5.15 -9.14
N SER A 139 -21.79 4.39 -9.90
CA SER A 139 -22.78 3.46 -9.38
C SER A 139 -22.93 2.26 -10.30
N ASN A 140 -23.72 1.28 -9.90
CA ASN A 140 -23.96 0.09 -10.70
C ASN A 140 -24.42 0.45 -12.12
N VAL A 141 -23.71 -0.10 -13.10
CA VAL A 141 -23.92 0.23 -14.52
C VAL A 141 -25.24 -0.37 -15.00
N ASN A 142 -26.05 0.42 -15.72
CA ASN A 142 -27.24 -0.11 -16.39
C ASN A 142 -26.84 -1.09 -17.52
N PRO A 143 -27.13 -2.40 -17.42
CA PRO A 143 -26.67 -3.37 -18.43
C PRO A 143 -27.26 -3.15 -19.82
N ALA A 144 -28.37 -2.42 -19.95
CA ALA A 144 -28.97 -2.08 -21.25
C ALA A 144 -28.25 -0.94 -21.97
N SER A 145 -27.40 -0.19 -21.26
CA SER A 145 -26.72 1.02 -21.75
C SER A 145 -25.40 1.20 -21.00
N ALA A 146 -24.56 0.16 -20.99
CA ALA A 146 -23.30 0.16 -20.26
C ALA A 146 -22.30 1.11 -20.94
N PRO A 147 -21.80 2.16 -20.26
CA PRO A 147 -20.89 3.11 -20.86
C PRO A 147 -19.56 2.45 -21.19
N SER A 148 -18.97 2.87 -22.30
CA SER A 148 -17.62 2.45 -22.68
C SER A 148 -16.58 3.15 -21.80
N ASP A 149 -16.69 4.46 -21.61
CA ASP A 149 -15.91 5.22 -20.65
C ASP A 149 -16.82 5.63 -19.49
N PRO A 150 -16.60 5.11 -18.27
CA PRO A 150 -17.45 5.43 -17.13
C PRO A 150 -17.33 6.88 -16.70
N TYR A 151 -16.20 7.56 -16.94
CA TYR A 151 -16.03 8.98 -16.60
C TYR A 151 -16.80 9.89 -17.57
N HIS A 152 -17.01 9.43 -18.80
CA HIS A 152 -17.84 10.08 -19.83
C HIS A 152 -19.01 9.16 -20.26
N PRO A 153 -20.00 8.93 -19.39
CA PRO A 153 -20.98 7.84 -19.56
C PRO A 153 -21.91 7.99 -20.77
N ASP A 154 -21.99 9.20 -21.34
CA ASP A 154 -22.80 9.48 -22.54
C ASP A 154 -22.12 9.00 -23.84
N GLN A 155 -20.87 8.54 -23.78
CA GLN A 155 -20.09 8.11 -24.95
C GLN A 155 -20.16 6.60 -25.18
N TYR A 156 -20.65 6.22 -26.37
CA TYR A 156 -20.66 4.85 -26.91
C TYR A 156 -21.28 3.77 -25.99
N PRO A 157 -22.50 3.97 -25.44
CA PRO A 157 -23.11 2.97 -24.57
C PRO A 157 -23.42 1.66 -25.30
N ARG A 158 -23.19 0.54 -24.62
CA ARG A 158 -23.42 -0.81 -25.13
C ARG A 158 -24.57 -1.50 -24.42
N ASN A 159 -25.43 -2.14 -25.19
CA ASN A 159 -26.48 -2.98 -24.65
C ASN A 159 -25.97 -4.42 -24.42
N LEU A 160 -25.68 -4.76 -23.17
CA LEU A 160 -25.19 -6.07 -22.73
C LEU A 160 -26.32 -7.10 -22.53
N THR A 161 -27.59 -6.66 -22.56
CA THR A 161 -28.77 -7.55 -22.44
C THR A 161 -29.01 -8.38 -23.70
N ILE A 162 -28.40 -7.98 -24.83
CA ILE A 162 -28.46 -8.69 -26.10
C ILE A 162 -27.60 -9.95 -26.00
N ARG A 163 -28.13 -11.10 -26.46
CA ARG A 163 -27.42 -12.37 -26.46
C ARG A 163 -26.05 -12.27 -27.13
N GLU A 164 -25.06 -12.99 -26.56
CA GLU A 164 -23.63 -12.97 -26.91
C GLU A 164 -22.87 -11.71 -26.47
N ASN A 165 -23.55 -10.61 -26.16
CA ASN A 165 -22.86 -9.40 -25.74
C ASN A 165 -22.27 -9.57 -24.34
N ALA A 166 -22.93 -10.26 -23.42
CA ALA A 166 -22.35 -10.73 -22.16
C ALA A 166 -22.06 -12.23 -22.27
N SER A 167 -20.81 -12.58 -22.64
CA SER A 167 -20.36 -13.95 -22.76
C SER A 167 -18.87 -14.11 -22.45
N TRP A 168 -18.52 -15.27 -21.90
CA TRP A 168 -17.16 -15.63 -21.49
C TRP A 168 -16.95 -17.13 -21.59
N TRP A 169 -15.70 -17.55 -21.42
CA TRP A 169 -15.31 -18.96 -21.42
C TRP A 169 -14.83 -19.38 -20.03
N VAL A 170 -15.06 -20.65 -19.71
CA VAL A 170 -14.60 -21.32 -18.48
C VAL A 170 -14.02 -22.67 -18.87
N TRP A 171 -12.89 -23.03 -18.25
CA TRP A 171 -12.25 -24.33 -18.41
C TRP A 171 -12.56 -25.23 -17.21
N PHE A 172 -12.85 -26.49 -17.49
CA PHE A 172 -12.99 -27.54 -16.50
C PHE A 172 -12.09 -28.71 -16.89
N ASP A 173 -10.97 -28.84 -16.18
CA ASP A 173 -10.03 -29.96 -16.30
C ASP A 173 -10.68 -31.25 -15.78
N ALA A 174 -11.24 -32.03 -16.69
CA ALA A 174 -12.03 -33.22 -16.37
C ALA A 174 -11.15 -34.40 -15.96
N ASN A 175 -9.90 -34.44 -16.42
CA ASN A 175 -8.98 -35.55 -16.22
C ASN A 175 -7.80 -35.20 -15.28
N SER A 176 -7.71 -33.95 -14.82
CA SER A 176 -6.67 -33.40 -13.95
C SER A 176 -5.25 -33.42 -14.54
N ASN A 177 -5.12 -33.35 -15.88
CA ASN A 177 -3.82 -33.31 -16.57
C ASN A 177 -3.26 -31.88 -16.73
N LYS A 178 -4.05 -30.85 -16.43
CA LYS A 178 -3.73 -29.43 -16.62
C LYS A 178 -3.48 -29.03 -18.08
N GLU A 179 -4.06 -29.74 -19.04
CA GLU A 179 -4.01 -29.43 -20.47
C GLU A 179 -5.41 -29.12 -20.98
N PHE A 180 -5.52 -28.35 -22.06
CA PHE A 180 -6.84 -28.09 -22.66
C PHE A 180 -7.25 -29.28 -23.52
N ASP A 181 -8.28 -30.01 -23.11
CA ASP A 181 -8.81 -31.11 -23.91
C ASP A 181 -10.16 -30.80 -24.57
N ALA A 182 -10.48 -31.61 -25.57
CA ALA A 182 -11.81 -31.64 -26.16
C ALA A 182 -12.87 -31.90 -25.07
N ASN A 183 -13.97 -31.14 -25.10
CA ASN A 183 -15.08 -31.19 -24.12
C ASN A 183 -14.80 -30.54 -22.76
N GLU A 184 -13.65 -29.88 -22.56
CA GLU A 184 -13.32 -29.22 -21.29
C GLU A 184 -13.61 -27.71 -21.26
N MET A 185 -13.86 -27.12 -22.43
CA MET A 185 -14.18 -25.70 -22.56
C MET A 185 -15.68 -25.46 -22.64
N TYR A 186 -16.15 -24.52 -21.83
CA TYR A 186 -17.54 -24.12 -21.76
C TYR A 186 -17.69 -22.63 -22.04
N LYS A 187 -18.65 -22.29 -22.90
CA LYS A 187 -19.07 -20.91 -23.15
C LYS A 187 -20.31 -20.60 -22.34
N VAL A 188 -20.27 -19.52 -21.56
CA VAL A 188 -21.39 -19.01 -20.79
C VAL A 188 -21.95 -17.77 -21.50
N VAL A 189 -23.26 -17.72 -21.68
CA VAL A 189 -23.95 -16.62 -22.36
C VAL A 189 -25.11 -16.12 -21.52
N LEU A 190 -25.09 -14.83 -21.20
CA LEU A 190 -26.22 -14.12 -20.58
C LEU A 190 -27.06 -13.41 -21.64
N SER A 191 -28.36 -13.33 -21.41
CA SER A 191 -29.28 -12.53 -22.22
C SER A 191 -30.56 -12.18 -21.46
N GLY A 192 -31.22 -11.09 -21.86
CA GLY A 192 -32.41 -10.56 -21.18
C GLY A 192 -32.06 -9.48 -20.15
N SER A 193 -33.08 -9.02 -19.41
CA SER A 193 -32.92 -7.93 -18.45
C SER A 193 -33.74 -8.14 -17.18
N GLY A 194 -33.22 -7.63 -16.06
CA GLY A 194 -33.84 -7.76 -14.74
C GLY A 194 -34.17 -9.22 -14.40
N SER A 195 -35.38 -9.46 -13.90
CA SER A 195 -35.87 -10.81 -13.57
C SER A 195 -36.00 -11.77 -14.76
N SER A 196 -35.96 -11.26 -16.01
CA SER A 196 -36.02 -12.08 -17.23
C SER A 196 -34.64 -12.51 -17.74
N THR A 197 -33.56 -12.13 -17.05
CA THR A 197 -32.21 -12.53 -17.44
C THR A 197 -32.05 -14.05 -17.35
N THR A 198 -31.49 -14.62 -18.40
CA THR A 198 -31.23 -16.06 -18.54
C THR A 198 -29.76 -16.32 -18.77
N VAL A 199 -29.28 -17.46 -18.27
CA VAL A 199 -27.94 -18.00 -18.54
C VAL A 199 -28.07 -19.25 -19.39
N THR A 200 -27.25 -19.35 -20.43
CA THR A 200 -27.12 -20.56 -21.26
C THR A 200 -25.68 -21.00 -21.32
N TYR A 201 -25.45 -22.31 -21.19
CA TYR A 201 -24.12 -22.93 -21.25
C TYR A 201 -23.98 -23.72 -22.54
N TYR A 202 -22.81 -23.65 -23.16
CA TYR A 202 -22.42 -24.46 -24.31
C TYR A 202 -21.12 -25.18 -24.00
N GLN A 203 -21.03 -26.47 -24.29
CA GLN A 203 -19.79 -27.24 -24.25
C GLN A 203 -19.19 -27.28 -25.65
N TRP A 204 -17.88 -27.09 -25.75
CA TRP A 204 -17.16 -27.17 -27.01
C TRP A 204 -16.53 -28.56 -27.18
N ASP A 205 -16.84 -29.26 -28.26
CA ASP A 205 -16.43 -30.65 -28.49
C ASP A 205 -15.07 -30.83 -29.18
N GLN A 206 -14.38 -29.73 -29.52
CA GLN A 206 -13.06 -29.77 -30.17
C GLN A 206 -11.94 -29.52 -29.17
N ASP A 207 -10.75 -30.02 -29.51
CA ASP A 207 -9.49 -29.70 -28.85
C ASP A 207 -9.19 -28.18 -28.98
N PRO A 208 -9.20 -27.42 -27.87
CA PRO A 208 -9.03 -25.97 -27.90
C PRO A 208 -7.67 -25.49 -28.41
N ASP A 209 -6.61 -26.29 -28.31
CA ASP A 209 -5.28 -25.90 -28.77
C ASP A 209 -5.08 -26.11 -30.27
N SER A 210 -5.94 -26.92 -30.89
CA SER A 210 -5.99 -27.10 -32.34
C SER A 210 -6.69 -25.94 -33.07
N TYR A 211 -7.41 -25.06 -32.37
CA TYR A 211 -8.24 -24.01 -32.99
C TYR A 211 -8.17 -22.65 -32.27
N GLN A 212 -7.86 -21.58 -33.02
CA GLN A 212 -7.95 -20.21 -32.50
C GLN A 212 -9.38 -19.65 -32.53
N GLU A 213 -10.18 -20.06 -33.51
CA GLU A 213 -11.58 -19.68 -33.69
C GLU A 213 -12.51 -20.88 -33.44
N VAL A 214 -13.61 -20.60 -32.77
CA VAL A 214 -14.67 -21.54 -32.43
C VAL A 214 -15.72 -21.49 -33.51
N ASP A 215 -15.90 -22.63 -34.20
CA ASP A 215 -17.05 -22.86 -35.05
C ASP A 215 -18.28 -23.19 -34.19
N ALA A 216 -19.34 -22.41 -34.37
CA ALA A 216 -20.60 -22.58 -33.64
C ALA A 216 -21.26 -23.96 -33.88
N SER A 217 -20.90 -24.68 -34.95
CA SER A 217 -21.38 -26.05 -35.20
C SER A 217 -20.87 -27.06 -34.16
N HIS A 218 -19.81 -26.73 -33.44
CA HIS A 218 -19.16 -27.52 -32.40
C HIS A 218 -19.55 -27.11 -30.97
N LEU A 219 -20.49 -26.17 -30.83
CA LEU A 219 -21.01 -25.71 -29.55
C LEU A 219 -22.36 -26.36 -29.23
N HIS A 220 -22.37 -27.24 -28.23
CA HIS A 220 -23.56 -27.99 -27.83
C HIS A 220 -24.16 -27.41 -26.55
N PRO A 221 -25.47 -27.07 -26.50
CA PRO A 221 -26.09 -26.54 -25.30
C PRO A 221 -26.13 -27.59 -24.18
N VAL A 222 -25.79 -27.17 -22.96
CA VAL A 222 -25.77 -28.03 -21.77
C VAL A 222 -26.63 -27.44 -20.67
N THR A 223 -27.54 -28.24 -20.08
CA THR A 223 -28.45 -27.81 -19.01
C THR A 223 -27.92 -28.07 -17.61
N SER A 224 -26.88 -28.89 -17.47
CA SER A 224 -26.27 -29.24 -16.18
C SER A 224 -24.74 -29.36 -16.33
N PRO A 225 -24.04 -28.24 -16.56
CA PRO A 225 -22.57 -28.25 -16.63
C PRO A 225 -21.96 -28.53 -15.25
N PRO A 226 -20.67 -28.88 -15.18
CA PRO A 226 -19.95 -29.04 -13.91
C PRO A 226 -20.12 -27.83 -12.99
N THR A 227 -20.10 -28.05 -11.66
CA THR A 227 -20.34 -26.97 -10.68
C THR A 227 -19.36 -25.81 -10.82
N SER A 228 -18.10 -26.08 -11.17
CA SER A 228 -17.07 -25.05 -11.41
C SER A 228 -17.31 -24.20 -12.66
N VAL A 229 -18.23 -24.60 -13.56
CA VAL A 229 -18.63 -23.85 -14.75
C VAL A 229 -19.86 -22.99 -14.48
N GLN A 230 -20.65 -23.35 -13.47
CA GLN A 230 -21.89 -22.65 -13.14
C GLN A 230 -21.59 -21.27 -12.55
N ILE A 231 -22.44 -20.30 -12.87
CA ILE A 231 -22.40 -18.99 -12.23
C ILE A 231 -22.68 -19.12 -10.74
N ILE A 232 -21.98 -18.33 -9.92
CA ILE A 232 -22.14 -18.33 -8.46
C ILE A 232 -23.24 -17.36 -7.99
N ARG A 233 -23.63 -16.41 -8.84
CA ARG A 233 -24.70 -15.42 -8.58
C ARG A 233 -25.97 -15.79 -9.33
N THR A 234 -27.08 -15.12 -9.03
CA THR A 234 -28.27 -15.22 -9.89
C THR A 234 -27.97 -14.64 -11.29
N PRO A 235 -28.68 -15.06 -12.35
CA PRO A 235 -28.43 -14.52 -13.70
C PRO A 235 -28.52 -12.99 -13.78
N GLN A 236 -29.40 -12.37 -12.99
CA GLN A 236 -29.52 -10.91 -12.93
C GLN A 236 -28.29 -10.25 -12.30
N GLU A 237 -27.84 -10.77 -11.15
CA GLU A 237 -26.65 -10.27 -10.45
C GLU A 237 -25.39 -10.50 -11.28
N GLU A 238 -25.27 -11.64 -11.95
CA GLU A 238 -24.15 -11.95 -12.83
C GLU A 238 -24.09 -10.98 -14.03
N LEU A 239 -25.24 -10.61 -14.61
CA LEU A 239 -25.30 -9.60 -15.67
C LEU A 239 -24.93 -8.20 -15.15
N GLN A 240 -25.30 -7.86 -13.92
CA GLN A 240 -24.89 -6.61 -13.28
C GLN A 240 -23.37 -6.58 -13.04
N ASN A 241 -22.81 -7.68 -12.52
CA ASN A 241 -21.38 -7.83 -12.29
C ASN A 241 -20.58 -7.74 -13.60
N PHE A 242 -21.07 -8.39 -14.66
CA PHE A 242 -20.50 -8.29 -16.00
C PHE A 242 -20.54 -6.86 -16.54
N ALA A 243 -21.64 -6.13 -16.32
CA ALA A 243 -21.77 -4.73 -16.73
C ALA A 243 -20.79 -3.81 -15.98
N ASN A 244 -20.59 -4.05 -14.68
CA ASN A 244 -19.60 -3.31 -13.90
C ASN A 244 -18.17 -3.62 -14.38
N TRP A 245 -17.81 -4.88 -14.60
CA TRP A 245 -16.52 -5.24 -15.21
C TRP A 245 -16.31 -4.51 -16.54
N TYR A 246 -17.32 -4.57 -17.41
CA TYR A 246 -17.25 -3.99 -18.75
C TYR A 246 -16.89 -2.50 -18.66
N SER A 247 -17.61 -1.71 -17.86
CA SER A 247 -17.35 -0.27 -17.80
C SER A 247 -16.14 0.09 -16.94
N TYR A 248 -15.87 -0.62 -15.84
CA TYR A 248 -14.91 -0.18 -14.82
C TYR A 248 -13.56 -0.94 -14.82
N TYR A 249 -13.42 -2.09 -15.49
CA TYR A 249 -12.23 -2.94 -15.35
C TYR A 249 -11.74 -3.60 -16.63
N ARG A 250 -12.44 -3.46 -17.76
CA ARG A 250 -12.09 -4.19 -18.99
C ARG A 250 -10.75 -3.78 -19.62
N ARG A 251 -10.22 -2.60 -19.28
CA ARG A 251 -8.96 -2.05 -19.78
C ARG A 251 -7.92 -1.99 -18.66
N ARG A 252 -6.63 -2.10 -18.99
CA ARG A 252 -5.56 -2.05 -17.98
C ARG A 252 -5.57 -0.71 -17.23
N GLU A 253 -5.76 0.42 -17.91
CA GLU A 253 -5.89 1.73 -17.28
C GLU A 253 -7.11 1.82 -16.36
N TYR A 254 -8.20 1.13 -16.69
CA TYR A 254 -9.41 1.13 -15.87
C TYR A 254 -9.21 0.39 -14.56
N VAL A 255 -8.45 -0.71 -14.59
CA VAL A 255 -8.01 -1.41 -13.38
C VAL A 255 -7.15 -0.50 -12.51
N VAL A 256 -6.20 0.23 -13.09
CA VAL A 256 -5.35 1.16 -12.34
C VAL A 256 -6.15 2.33 -11.77
N LYS A 257 -7.06 2.93 -12.56
CA LYS A 257 -8.00 3.97 -12.11
C LYS A 257 -8.84 3.47 -10.94
N ALA A 258 -9.40 2.26 -11.02
CA ALA A 258 -10.15 1.66 -9.92
C ALA A 258 -9.29 1.50 -8.66
N ALA A 259 -8.08 0.98 -8.80
CA ALA A 259 -7.20 0.65 -7.68
C ALA A 259 -6.64 1.91 -7.01
N VAL A 260 -6.07 2.84 -7.78
CA VAL A 260 -5.56 4.13 -7.26
C VAL A 260 -6.71 4.98 -6.71
N GLY A 261 -7.84 5.02 -7.41
CA GLY A 261 -9.02 5.77 -6.97
C GLY A 261 -9.57 5.28 -5.63
N LYS A 262 -9.62 3.94 -5.43
CA LYS A 262 -9.99 3.33 -4.15
C LYS A 262 -9.06 3.76 -3.02
N ILE A 263 -7.75 3.75 -3.26
CA ILE A 263 -6.76 4.15 -2.25
C ILE A 263 -6.83 5.64 -1.92
N ILE A 264 -6.84 6.53 -2.92
CA ILE A 264 -6.98 7.98 -2.70
C ILE A 264 -8.26 8.29 -1.92
N ASN A 265 -9.34 7.57 -2.20
CA ASN A 265 -10.60 7.73 -1.50
C ASN A 265 -10.55 7.27 -0.03
N GLN A 266 -9.62 6.38 0.32
CA GLN A 266 -9.43 5.84 1.66
C GLN A 266 -8.36 6.57 2.49
N MET A 267 -7.57 7.44 1.87
CA MET A 267 -6.50 8.20 2.52
C MET A 267 -7.01 9.43 3.28
N SER A 268 -6.40 9.69 4.43
CA SER A 268 -6.61 10.89 5.25
C SER A 268 -5.34 11.22 6.05
N GLY A 269 -5.03 12.50 6.20
CA GLY A 269 -3.86 12.98 6.94
C GLY A 269 -2.55 13.01 6.14
N VAL A 270 -2.61 13.01 4.81
CA VAL A 270 -1.43 12.95 3.91
C VAL A 270 -1.54 13.95 2.76
N ASN A 271 -0.41 14.33 2.18
CA ASN A 271 -0.37 15.08 0.93
C ASN A 271 -0.25 14.11 -0.25
N ILE A 272 -1.18 14.18 -1.21
CA ILE A 272 -1.22 13.29 -2.37
C ILE A 272 -0.98 14.10 -3.65
N GLY A 273 -0.04 13.65 -4.47
CA GLY A 273 0.21 14.17 -5.81
C GLY A 273 0.03 13.12 -6.90
N LEU A 274 -0.18 13.58 -8.13
CA LEU A 274 -0.38 12.73 -9.30
C LEU A 274 0.43 13.27 -10.48
N SER A 275 1.12 12.39 -11.20
CA SER A 275 1.67 12.70 -12.52
C SER A 275 1.62 11.48 -13.42
N ALA A 276 1.73 11.69 -14.73
CA ALA A 276 1.73 10.59 -15.70
C ALA A 276 2.95 10.66 -16.61
N ILE A 277 3.49 9.50 -17.00
CA ILE A 277 4.78 9.42 -17.68
C ILE A 277 4.79 10.11 -19.07
N ASN A 278 3.66 10.21 -19.76
CA ASN A 278 3.50 10.93 -21.03
C ASN A 278 2.78 12.28 -20.91
N ASP A 279 2.58 12.79 -19.69
CA ASP A 279 1.91 14.07 -19.42
C ASP A 279 0.49 14.17 -20.01
N SER A 280 -0.25 13.05 -20.05
CA SER A 280 -1.66 13.03 -20.46
C SER A 280 -2.56 13.95 -19.61
N PHE A 281 -2.10 14.35 -18.42
CA PHE A 281 -2.67 15.43 -17.63
C PHE A 281 -1.56 16.30 -17.00
N PRO A 282 -1.86 17.58 -16.68
CA PRO A 282 -0.90 18.46 -16.01
C PRO A 282 -0.49 17.89 -14.66
N PHE A 283 0.83 17.88 -14.41
CA PHE A 283 1.45 17.48 -13.15
C PHE A 283 0.70 18.11 -11.96
N GLN A 284 0.24 17.25 -11.05
CA GLN A 284 -0.53 17.65 -9.87
C GLN A 284 0.37 17.60 -8.64
N ASP A 285 0.61 18.77 -8.08
CA ASP A 285 1.32 18.93 -6.82
C ASP A 285 0.63 18.16 -5.71
N ASN A 286 1.43 17.78 -4.72
CA ASN A 286 0.97 17.16 -3.49
C ASN A 286 0.06 18.13 -2.73
N ILE A 287 -1.22 17.76 -2.60
CA ILE A 287 -2.23 18.53 -1.86
C ILE A 287 -2.73 17.72 -0.67
N TYR A 288 -2.97 18.40 0.45
CA TYR A 288 -3.38 17.76 1.71
C TYR A 288 -4.81 17.19 1.61
N VAL A 289 -4.97 15.95 2.02
CA VAL A 289 -6.25 15.22 2.01
C VAL A 289 -6.56 14.74 3.43
N ASP A 290 -7.75 15.10 3.93
CA ASP A 290 -8.30 14.65 5.20
C ASP A 290 -9.84 14.57 5.13
N SER A 291 -10.52 14.53 6.28
CA SER A 291 -11.99 14.51 6.37
C SER A 291 -12.64 15.90 6.40
N SER A 292 -11.87 16.98 6.22
CA SER A 292 -12.42 18.34 6.14
C SER A 292 -13.03 18.61 4.77
N THR A 293 -13.87 19.64 4.65
CA THR A 293 -14.46 20.06 3.36
C THR A 293 -13.39 20.36 2.30
N ASP A 294 -12.26 20.95 2.72
CA ASP A 294 -11.15 21.26 1.82
C ASP A 294 -10.42 19.96 1.42
N GLY A 295 -10.23 19.03 2.36
CA GLY A 295 -9.72 17.69 2.11
C GLY A 295 -10.58 16.90 1.12
N GLU A 296 -11.91 16.93 1.25
CA GLU A 296 -12.86 16.35 0.30
C GLU A 296 -12.76 16.99 -1.09
N THR A 297 -12.59 18.31 -1.14
CA THR A 297 -12.40 19.05 -2.41
C THR A 297 -11.09 18.67 -3.09
N ASN A 298 -10.01 18.54 -2.32
CA ASN A 298 -8.70 18.11 -2.80
C ASN A 298 -8.75 16.67 -3.31
N ARG A 299 -9.39 15.76 -2.57
CA ARG A 299 -9.64 14.38 -3.01
C ARG A 299 -10.41 14.33 -4.33
N SER A 300 -11.49 15.09 -4.46
CA SER A 300 -12.26 15.18 -5.70
C SER A 300 -11.41 15.73 -6.86
N THR A 301 -10.49 16.65 -6.58
CA THR A 301 -9.56 17.19 -7.59
C THR A 301 -8.59 16.12 -8.08
N LEU A 302 -8.04 15.31 -7.18
CA LEU A 302 -7.16 14.19 -7.53
C LEU A 302 -7.90 13.12 -8.34
N LEU A 303 -9.08 12.69 -7.88
CA LEU A 303 -9.89 11.68 -8.54
C LEU A 303 -10.35 12.12 -9.93
N SER A 304 -10.77 13.37 -10.10
CA SER A 304 -11.17 13.87 -11.43
C SER A 304 -10.02 13.85 -12.43
N LYS A 305 -8.79 14.17 -12.00
CA LYS A 305 -7.59 14.03 -12.85
C LYS A 305 -7.29 12.58 -13.20
N LEU A 306 -7.34 11.70 -12.19
CA LEU A 306 -7.12 10.27 -12.37
C LEU A 306 -8.14 9.65 -13.36
N TYR A 307 -9.40 10.06 -13.31
CA TYR A 307 -10.41 9.47 -14.19
C TYR A 307 -10.46 10.09 -15.58
N ALA A 308 -10.05 11.35 -15.72
CA ALA A 308 -10.07 12.08 -16.99
C ALA A 308 -8.94 11.71 -17.97
N TYR A 309 -7.82 11.15 -17.49
CA TYR A 309 -6.69 10.89 -18.38
C TYR A 309 -6.98 9.77 -19.38
N LYS A 310 -6.29 9.82 -20.51
CA LYS A 310 -6.37 8.83 -21.59
C LYS A 310 -4.97 8.39 -21.94
N SER A 311 -4.73 7.08 -21.93
CA SER A 311 -3.39 6.53 -22.15
C SER A 311 -2.93 6.68 -23.60
N HIS A 312 -1.70 7.16 -23.81
CA HIS A 312 -1.03 7.29 -25.10
C HIS A 312 0.50 7.33 -25.02
N GLY A 313 1.16 7.05 -26.16
CA GLY A 313 2.60 7.26 -26.28
C GLY A 313 3.45 6.09 -25.77
N GLY A 314 4.72 6.37 -25.48
CA GLY A 314 5.69 5.39 -25.03
C GLY A 314 5.62 5.16 -23.52
N THR A 315 6.66 4.54 -22.96
CA THR A 315 6.73 4.24 -21.52
C THR A 315 7.99 4.87 -20.92
N PRO A 316 8.12 6.21 -20.87
CA PRO A 316 9.32 6.90 -20.38
C PRO A 316 9.46 6.89 -18.85
N LEU A 317 9.24 5.72 -18.22
CA LEU A 317 9.13 5.52 -16.77
C LEU A 317 10.31 6.10 -15.99
N ARG A 318 11.54 5.89 -16.47
CA ARG A 318 12.77 6.43 -15.85
C ARG A 318 12.75 7.96 -15.75
N ASN A 319 12.26 8.65 -16.78
CA ASN A 319 12.13 10.10 -16.77
C ASN A 319 10.97 10.56 -15.88
N GLY A 320 9.87 9.81 -15.87
CA GLY A 320 8.75 10.05 -14.96
C GLY A 320 9.18 10.02 -13.50
N LEU A 321 9.90 8.96 -13.07
CA LEU A 321 10.39 8.85 -11.70
C LEU A 321 11.40 9.96 -11.37
N ASN A 322 12.30 10.26 -12.32
CA ASN A 322 13.26 11.35 -12.15
C ASN A 322 12.57 12.71 -11.98
N ARG A 323 11.43 12.92 -12.65
CA ARG A 323 10.62 14.14 -12.50
C ARG A 323 9.96 14.22 -11.12
N VAL A 324 9.47 13.12 -10.57
CA VAL A 324 8.95 13.07 -9.19
C VAL A 324 10.04 13.41 -8.18
N GLY A 325 11.24 12.83 -8.32
CA GLY A 325 12.37 13.17 -7.46
C GLY A 325 12.78 14.64 -7.54
N LYS A 326 12.86 15.22 -8.76
CA LYS A 326 13.08 16.67 -8.96
C LYS A 326 12.01 17.52 -8.31
N TYR A 327 10.75 17.10 -8.37
CA TYR A 327 9.65 17.80 -7.74
C TYR A 327 9.79 17.81 -6.22
N LEU A 328 10.03 16.65 -5.60
CA LEU A 328 10.24 16.56 -4.16
C LEU A 328 11.42 17.43 -3.71
N LYS A 329 12.52 17.44 -4.47
CA LYS A 329 13.69 18.27 -4.20
C LYS A 329 13.50 19.78 -4.51
N GLY A 330 12.40 20.18 -5.13
CA GLY A 330 12.16 21.57 -5.53
C GLY A 330 12.97 22.04 -6.75
N GLU A 331 13.44 21.11 -7.58
CA GLU A 331 14.15 21.36 -8.84
C GLU A 331 13.22 21.34 -10.06
N LEU A 332 11.95 20.96 -9.89
CA LEU A 332 10.98 20.96 -10.99
C LEU A 332 10.43 22.37 -11.23
N THR A 333 10.56 22.86 -12.47
CA THR A 333 10.13 24.22 -12.84
C THR A 333 8.63 24.40 -12.65
N ASN A 334 8.22 25.49 -11.99
CA ASN A 334 6.84 25.84 -11.64
C ASN A 334 6.12 24.91 -10.65
N HIS A 335 6.84 23.94 -10.06
CA HIS A 335 6.30 23.02 -9.08
C HIS A 335 7.20 23.07 -7.83
N PRO A 336 6.86 23.90 -6.84
CA PRO A 336 7.68 24.04 -5.64
C PRO A 336 7.74 22.72 -4.86
N SER A 337 8.82 22.50 -4.11
CA SER A 337 8.93 21.34 -3.23
C SER A 337 7.72 21.26 -2.29
N PRO A 338 7.12 20.06 -2.11
CA PRO A 338 6.07 19.84 -1.11
C PRO A 338 6.63 19.63 0.31
N LEU A 339 7.95 19.71 0.49
CA LEU A 339 8.53 19.66 1.83
C LEU A 339 8.16 20.92 2.60
N ALA A 340 7.64 20.70 3.80
CA ALA A 340 7.21 21.73 4.73
C ALA A 340 8.43 22.48 5.29
N SER A 341 8.16 23.66 5.85
CA SER A 341 9.18 24.39 6.60
C SER A 341 9.60 23.61 7.85
N GLU A 342 10.74 23.96 8.45
CA GLU A 342 11.16 23.40 9.75
C GLU A 342 10.08 23.64 10.82
N GLU A 343 9.49 24.85 10.86
CA GLU A 343 8.39 25.22 11.78
C GLU A 343 7.14 24.34 11.60
N ASP A 344 6.92 23.85 10.38
CA ASP A 344 5.79 23.00 10.02
C ASP A 344 6.08 21.50 10.09
N GLY A 345 7.30 21.11 10.51
CA GLY A 345 7.68 19.71 10.68
C GLY A 345 8.43 19.07 9.52
N GLY A 346 8.94 19.86 8.58
CA GLY A 346 9.65 19.38 7.38
C GLY A 346 10.85 18.48 7.69
N ALA A 347 11.55 18.72 8.81
CA ALA A 347 12.68 17.92 9.29
C ALA A 347 12.33 16.43 9.51
N CYS A 348 11.05 16.11 9.72
CA CYS A 348 10.55 14.74 9.94
C CYS A 348 9.70 14.23 8.77
N GLN A 349 9.58 14.98 7.66
CA GLN A 349 8.60 14.67 6.63
C GLN A 349 9.06 13.56 5.70
N ARG A 350 8.29 12.47 5.65
CA ARG A 350 8.54 11.33 4.75
C ARG A 350 8.01 11.61 3.34
N ASN A 351 8.72 11.12 2.33
CA ASN A 351 8.36 11.28 0.92
C ASN A 351 8.37 9.92 0.21
N PHE A 352 7.30 9.63 -0.52
CA PHE A 352 7.08 8.35 -1.19
C PHE A 352 6.72 8.58 -2.66
N ALA A 353 7.31 7.78 -3.54
CA ALA A 353 6.93 7.67 -4.94
C ALA A 353 6.37 6.28 -5.20
N ILE A 354 5.17 6.21 -5.78
CA ILE A 354 4.54 4.95 -6.20
C ILE A 354 4.48 4.94 -7.71
N THR A 355 5.25 4.07 -8.34
CA THR A 355 5.29 3.91 -9.79
C THR A 355 4.73 2.56 -10.20
N MET A 356 4.01 2.53 -11.32
CA MET A 356 3.36 1.33 -11.85
C MET A 356 3.66 1.26 -13.34
N THR A 357 3.65 0.06 -13.91
CA THR A 357 3.68 -0.10 -15.37
C THR A 357 3.10 -1.44 -15.81
N ASP A 358 2.47 -1.47 -16.99
CA ASP A 358 2.01 -2.69 -17.65
C ASP A 358 2.94 -3.18 -18.78
N GLY A 359 4.12 -2.57 -18.86
CA GLY A 359 4.99 -2.69 -20.00
C GLY A 359 6.44 -2.37 -19.69
N TYR A 360 7.25 -2.36 -20.75
CA TYR A 360 8.70 -2.23 -20.64
C TYR A 360 9.12 -0.81 -20.92
N TYR A 361 9.79 -0.18 -19.95
CA TYR A 361 10.16 1.22 -20.10
C TYR A 361 11.05 1.45 -21.34
N ASN A 362 10.92 2.65 -21.91
CA ASN A 362 11.65 3.12 -23.07
C ASN A 362 11.92 4.63 -22.93
N GLY A 363 12.24 5.31 -24.04
CA GLY A 363 12.56 6.74 -24.02
C GLY A 363 14.03 7.07 -23.72
N SER A 364 14.30 8.37 -23.60
CA SER A 364 15.65 8.90 -23.42
C SER A 364 16.24 8.57 -22.05
N SER A 365 17.56 8.70 -21.96
CA SER A 365 18.28 8.66 -20.69
C SER A 365 17.74 9.70 -19.70
N PRO A 366 17.55 9.36 -18.41
CA PRO A 366 17.29 10.32 -17.33
C PRO A 366 18.52 11.15 -16.92
N ASP A 367 19.71 10.83 -17.46
CA ASP A 367 20.99 11.52 -17.24
C ASP A 367 21.44 11.59 -15.76
N VAL A 368 21.15 10.54 -14.98
CA VAL A 368 21.58 10.40 -13.58
C VAL A 368 22.95 9.72 -13.43
N GLY A 369 23.40 8.96 -14.44
CA GLY A 369 24.62 8.14 -14.38
C GLY A 369 24.41 6.80 -13.66
N ASN A 370 25.50 6.09 -13.36
CA ASN A 370 25.51 4.90 -12.52
C ASN A 370 25.66 5.32 -11.06
N VAL A 371 24.54 5.57 -10.40
CA VAL A 371 24.47 6.02 -9.02
C VAL A 371 24.70 4.85 -8.08
N ASP A 372 24.05 3.71 -8.32
CA ASP A 372 24.13 2.56 -7.42
C ASP A 372 25.44 1.77 -7.54
N GLY A 373 26.18 1.92 -8.65
CA GLY A 373 27.54 1.41 -8.83
C GLY A 373 28.62 2.24 -8.12
N GLY A 374 28.25 3.33 -7.43
CA GLY A 374 29.15 4.15 -6.63
C GLY A 374 30.01 5.14 -7.44
N GLU A 375 29.84 5.24 -8.76
CA GLU A 375 30.64 6.15 -9.62
C GLU A 375 30.36 7.64 -9.34
N LYS A 376 29.19 7.95 -8.78
CA LYS A 376 28.78 9.31 -8.42
C LYS A 376 29.12 9.70 -6.98
N GLY A 377 29.68 8.77 -6.20
CA GLY A 377 29.83 8.89 -4.74
C GLY A 377 28.50 8.76 -4.01
N ASP A 378 28.55 8.72 -2.68
CA ASP A 378 27.37 8.41 -1.85
C ASP A 378 26.54 9.64 -1.44
N PHE A 379 26.65 10.77 -2.14
CA PHE A 379 25.98 12.04 -1.81
C PHE A 379 26.17 12.55 -0.37
N GLY A 380 27.17 12.03 0.37
CA GLY A 380 27.42 12.37 1.78
C GLY A 380 27.11 11.24 2.76
N HIS A 381 26.51 10.13 2.29
CA HIS A 381 26.01 9.03 3.13
C HIS A 381 26.68 7.69 2.75
N PRO A 382 27.94 7.46 3.13
CA PRO A 382 28.75 6.35 2.63
C PRO A 382 28.27 4.98 3.09
N GLY A 383 28.43 3.98 2.22
CA GLY A 383 28.24 2.56 2.54
C GLY A 383 27.04 1.89 1.89
N TYR A 384 26.33 2.60 1.00
CA TYR A 384 25.18 2.06 0.27
C TYR A 384 25.48 1.92 -1.23
N ALA A 385 25.99 2.97 -1.89
CA ALA A 385 26.37 2.85 -3.29
C ALA A 385 27.61 1.96 -3.45
N GLY A 386 27.66 1.21 -4.54
CA GLY A 386 28.72 0.25 -4.84
C GLY A 386 28.70 -1.00 -3.95
N THR A 387 27.61 -1.26 -3.22
CA THR A 387 27.47 -2.43 -2.34
C THR A 387 26.24 -3.28 -2.67
N SER A 388 26.30 -4.57 -2.38
CA SER A 388 25.13 -5.47 -2.46
C SER A 388 24.13 -5.12 -1.36
N PRO A 389 22.81 -5.18 -1.61
CA PRO A 389 22.14 -5.64 -2.83
C PRO A 389 21.95 -4.57 -3.90
N TYR A 390 22.44 -3.34 -3.71
CA TYR A 390 22.09 -2.19 -4.54
C TYR A 390 22.90 -2.07 -5.83
N THR A 391 24.15 -2.50 -5.83
CA THR A 391 25.08 -2.19 -6.91
C THR A 391 24.84 -3.01 -8.18
N ASP A 392 24.89 -2.33 -9.33
CA ASP A 392 25.17 -2.96 -10.61
C ASP A 392 26.24 -2.19 -11.43
N LYS A 393 26.33 -2.48 -12.73
CA LYS A 393 27.29 -1.84 -13.68
C LYS A 393 26.61 -1.00 -14.76
N TYR A 394 25.30 -0.81 -14.70
CA TYR A 394 24.45 -0.27 -15.74
C TYR A 394 24.03 1.14 -15.34
N ALA A 395 24.34 2.13 -16.19
CA ALA A 395 24.04 3.52 -15.89
C ALA A 395 22.66 3.96 -16.41
N ASN A 396 22.06 4.93 -15.73
CA ASN A 396 20.79 5.55 -16.04
C ASN A 396 19.62 4.55 -16.05
N THR A 397 19.64 3.55 -15.18
CA THR A 397 18.54 2.61 -14.97
C THR A 397 17.42 3.25 -14.15
N LEU A 398 16.31 2.54 -13.94
CA LEU A 398 15.29 2.97 -12.98
C LEU A 398 15.84 2.85 -11.56
N ALA A 399 16.65 1.81 -11.29
CA ALA A 399 17.33 1.62 -10.01
C ALA A 399 18.29 2.77 -9.65
N ASP A 400 19.00 3.32 -10.63
CA ASP A 400 19.83 4.51 -10.45
C ASP A 400 19.01 5.74 -10.04
N VAL A 401 17.84 5.93 -10.64
CA VAL A 401 16.96 7.07 -10.34
C VAL A 401 16.41 6.93 -8.92
N ALA A 402 15.97 5.74 -8.52
CA ALA A 402 15.52 5.47 -7.16
C ALA A 402 16.64 5.69 -6.14
N MET A 403 17.82 5.11 -6.39
CA MET A 403 19.00 5.26 -5.52
C MET A 403 19.41 6.72 -5.36
N LYS A 404 19.36 7.52 -6.44
CA LYS A 404 19.69 8.94 -6.39
C LYS A 404 18.85 9.69 -5.36
N TYR A 405 17.53 9.57 -5.42
CA TYR A 405 16.63 10.33 -4.55
C TYR A 405 16.43 9.68 -3.17
N TRP A 406 16.92 8.45 -2.98
CA TRP A 406 17.10 7.87 -1.66
C TRP A 406 18.38 8.38 -0.99
N LEU A 407 19.52 8.39 -1.69
CA LEU A 407 20.81 8.85 -1.15
C LEU A 407 20.90 10.38 -0.97
N GLU A 408 20.34 11.14 -1.90
CA GLU A 408 20.45 12.59 -1.88
C GLU A 408 19.44 13.20 -0.90
N ASP A 409 19.93 13.96 0.07
CA ASP A 409 19.09 14.77 0.93
C ASP A 409 18.30 15.79 0.10
N LEU A 410 16.97 15.63 0.12
CA LEU A 410 16.01 16.41 -0.62
C LEU A 410 15.87 17.83 -0.06
N ALA A 411 16.23 18.07 1.21
CA ALA A 411 16.17 19.38 1.83
C ALA A 411 17.37 19.67 2.76
N PRO A 412 18.58 19.89 2.22
CA PRO A 412 19.82 20.09 3.00
C PRO A 412 19.84 21.32 3.92
N THR A 413 18.82 22.17 3.84
CA THR A 413 18.63 23.31 4.74
C THR A 413 17.82 22.97 5.99
N LEU A 414 17.12 21.84 5.98
CA LEU A 414 16.37 21.31 7.12
C LEU A 414 17.28 20.37 7.94
N PRO A 415 17.06 20.28 9.25
CA PRO A 415 17.69 19.26 10.05
C PRO A 415 17.23 17.83 9.69
N ASP A 416 18.13 16.85 9.78
CA ASP A 416 17.86 15.42 9.55
C ASP A 416 17.25 14.76 10.79
N HIS A 417 15.92 14.69 10.87
CA HIS A 417 15.20 14.11 12.00
C HIS A 417 14.31 12.93 11.62
N ILE A 418 14.50 12.35 10.43
CA ILE A 418 13.77 11.17 10.05
C ILE A 418 14.30 9.98 10.86
N PRO A 419 13.44 9.21 11.56
CA PRO A 419 13.88 8.03 12.30
C PRO A 419 14.39 6.94 11.36
N ASP A 420 15.48 6.27 11.73
CA ASP A 420 15.96 5.09 11.03
C ASP A 420 15.04 3.88 11.28
N LEU A 421 14.90 3.04 10.25
CA LEU A 421 14.14 1.80 10.29
C LEU A 421 15.04 0.66 9.81
N PRO A 422 14.80 -0.60 10.25
CA PRO A 422 15.56 -1.75 9.77
C PRO A 422 15.58 -1.89 8.24
N ASN A 423 14.49 -1.50 7.58
CA ASN A 423 14.34 -1.58 6.12
C ASN A 423 14.62 -0.25 5.41
N ASP A 424 14.80 0.85 6.14
CA ASP A 424 15.10 2.19 5.62
C ASP A 424 15.95 2.96 6.64
N PRO A 425 17.29 2.86 6.57
CA PRO A 425 18.19 3.45 7.55
C PRO A 425 18.44 4.95 7.35
N ALA A 426 17.83 5.58 6.34
CA ALA A 426 18.07 6.98 6.03
C ALA A 426 17.41 7.92 7.04
N THR A 427 18.19 8.84 7.61
CA THR A 427 17.72 9.82 8.60
C THR A 427 17.51 11.23 8.03
N TRP A 428 17.88 11.43 6.76
CA TRP A 428 17.70 12.67 6.00
C TRP A 428 16.41 12.64 5.20
N GLN A 429 15.99 13.79 4.66
CA GLN A 429 14.80 13.83 3.80
C GLN A 429 15.10 13.13 2.48
N HIS A 430 14.46 11.99 2.25
CA HIS A 430 14.69 11.16 1.07
C HIS A 430 13.37 10.68 0.45
N MET A 431 13.45 10.08 -0.73
CA MET A 431 12.33 9.48 -1.46
C MET A 431 12.39 7.96 -1.38
N VAL A 432 11.38 7.35 -0.74
CA VAL A 432 11.16 5.90 -0.78
C VAL A 432 10.38 5.55 -2.07
N THR A 433 10.82 4.52 -2.80
CA THR A 433 10.25 4.16 -4.11
C THR A 433 9.57 2.80 -4.09
N TYR A 434 8.26 2.79 -4.38
CA TYR A 434 7.48 1.57 -4.59
C TYR A 434 7.23 1.34 -6.07
N THR A 435 7.28 0.08 -6.50
CA THR A 435 7.10 -0.29 -7.88
C THR A 435 6.07 -1.42 -8.05
N VAL A 436 5.20 -1.30 -9.05
CA VAL A 436 4.20 -2.33 -9.37
C VAL A 436 4.29 -2.73 -10.84
N ALA A 437 4.56 -4.01 -11.09
CA ALA A 437 4.51 -4.64 -12.40
C ALA A 437 3.10 -5.21 -12.64
N PHE A 438 2.40 -4.75 -13.68
CA PHE A 438 1.04 -5.20 -13.98
C PHE A 438 0.98 -6.05 -15.26
N GLY A 439 0.81 -7.37 -15.11
CA GLY A 439 0.72 -8.30 -16.24
C GLY A 439 2.03 -8.62 -16.94
N VAL A 440 3.16 -8.22 -16.35
CA VAL A 440 4.51 -8.44 -16.87
C VAL A 440 5.39 -9.06 -15.79
N THR A 441 6.37 -9.85 -16.21
CA THR A 441 7.28 -10.58 -15.32
C THR A 441 8.73 -10.41 -15.78
N GLY A 442 9.65 -10.39 -14.82
CA GLY A 442 11.08 -10.34 -15.06
C GLY A 442 11.70 -11.71 -15.35
N THR A 443 13.02 -11.73 -15.52
CA THR A 443 13.78 -12.99 -15.63
C THR A 443 14.18 -13.54 -14.26
N LEU A 444 14.22 -12.68 -13.24
CA LEU A 444 14.57 -13.01 -11.88
C LEU A 444 13.31 -13.31 -11.05
N ASP A 445 13.44 -14.20 -10.06
CA ASP A 445 12.39 -14.42 -9.08
C ASP A 445 12.41 -13.30 -8.03
N PRO A 446 11.38 -12.45 -7.93
CA PRO A 446 11.34 -11.37 -6.95
C PRO A 446 11.23 -11.84 -5.50
N ASN A 447 11.04 -13.14 -5.24
CA ASN A 447 10.97 -13.72 -3.89
C ASN A 447 12.34 -14.13 -3.32
N GLN A 448 13.40 -14.18 -4.13
CA GLN A 448 14.74 -14.50 -3.64
C GLN A 448 15.33 -13.33 -2.84
N ASP A 449 16.27 -13.62 -1.93
CA ASP A 449 16.96 -12.59 -1.16
C ASP A 449 17.75 -11.65 -2.10
N PRO A 450 17.45 -10.33 -2.11
CA PRO A 450 18.16 -9.36 -2.94
C PRO A 450 19.69 -9.39 -2.76
N ASN A 451 20.20 -9.77 -1.58
CA ASN A 451 21.64 -9.86 -1.31
C ASN A 451 22.35 -10.96 -2.11
N THR A 452 21.59 -11.90 -2.67
CA THR A 452 22.10 -13.00 -3.48
C THR A 452 21.96 -12.75 -4.98
N VAL A 453 21.25 -11.68 -5.36
CA VAL A 453 20.92 -11.36 -6.74
C VAL A 453 22.12 -10.82 -7.48
N GLN A 454 22.20 -11.16 -8.77
CA GLN A 454 23.04 -10.46 -9.73
C GLN A 454 22.09 -9.80 -10.73
N TRP A 455 22.01 -8.47 -10.68
CA TRP A 455 21.07 -7.72 -11.50
C TRP A 455 21.35 -7.91 -13.00
N ALA A 456 20.29 -8.21 -13.76
CA ALA A 456 20.36 -8.40 -15.19
C ALA A 456 20.58 -7.05 -15.91
N ASN A 457 21.12 -7.08 -17.13
CA ASN A 457 21.24 -5.86 -17.93
C ASN A 457 19.86 -5.45 -18.47
N PRO A 458 19.25 -4.34 -18.02
CA PRO A 458 17.93 -3.96 -18.49
C PRO A 458 17.90 -3.50 -19.95
N PHE A 459 19.05 -3.36 -20.61
CA PHE A 459 19.16 -2.99 -22.01
C PHE A 459 19.26 -4.20 -22.97
N GLU A 460 19.36 -5.43 -22.46
CA GLU A 460 19.43 -6.65 -23.30
C GLU A 460 18.05 -7.14 -23.77
N GLY A 461 17.01 -6.89 -22.97
CA GLY A 461 15.68 -7.39 -23.26
C GLY A 461 14.59 -6.69 -22.47
N ASN A 462 13.36 -7.16 -22.67
CA ASN A 462 12.18 -6.59 -22.05
C ASN A 462 12.00 -7.11 -20.62
N ALA A 463 12.14 -8.41 -20.40
CA ALA A 463 11.99 -9.00 -19.07
C ALA A 463 13.02 -8.43 -18.07
N GLU A 464 14.24 -8.16 -18.52
CA GLU A 464 15.31 -7.55 -17.70
C GLU A 464 14.96 -6.13 -17.23
N LYS A 465 14.06 -5.41 -17.91
CA LYS A 465 13.57 -4.11 -17.42
C LYS A 465 12.57 -4.24 -16.26
N ILE A 466 11.90 -5.39 -16.15
CA ILE A 466 11.06 -5.70 -15.00
C ILE A 466 11.94 -6.10 -13.82
N ASP A 467 13.09 -6.73 -14.07
CA ASP A 467 14.10 -6.96 -13.05
C ASP A 467 14.66 -5.62 -12.52
N ASP A 468 14.90 -4.62 -13.39
CA ASP A 468 15.27 -3.26 -12.97
C ASP A 468 14.13 -2.52 -12.22
N LEU A 469 12.87 -2.86 -12.49
CA LEU A 469 11.73 -2.35 -11.70
C LEU A 469 11.77 -2.89 -10.27
N TRP A 470 12.17 -4.14 -10.08
CA TRP A 470 12.40 -4.71 -8.76
C TRP A 470 13.63 -4.12 -8.09
N HIS A 471 14.73 -3.99 -8.83
CA HIS A 471 15.96 -3.35 -8.36
C HIS A 471 15.72 -1.90 -7.91
N ALA A 472 14.87 -1.14 -8.60
CA ALA A 472 14.46 0.19 -8.18
C ALA A 472 13.70 0.24 -6.86
N ALA A 473 12.88 -0.76 -6.55
CA ALA A 473 12.27 -0.85 -5.22
C ALA A 473 13.31 -1.14 -4.13
N VAL A 474 14.28 -2.02 -4.42
CA VAL A 474 15.39 -2.33 -3.50
C VAL A 474 16.23 -1.07 -3.24
N ASN A 475 16.69 -0.39 -4.30
CA ASN A 475 17.48 0.83 -4.19
C ASN A 475 16.72 2.01 -3.57
N GLY A 476 15.41 2.06 -3.74
CA GLY A 476 14.55 3.06 -3.15
C GLY A 476 13.97 2.67 -1.79
N HIS A 477 14.42 1.57 -1.18
CA HIS A 477 13.95 1.09 0.13
C HIS A 477 12.42 0.91 0.25
N GLY A 478 11.75 0.61 -0.86
CA GLY A 478 10.31 0.32 -0.90
C GLY A 478 10.02 -1.12 -1.28
N MET A 479 8.83 -1.36 -1.83
CA MET A 479 8.38 -2.69 -2.26
C MET A 479 8.24 -2.81 -3.77
N PHE A 480 8.62 -3.97 -4.30
CA PHE A 480 8.23 -4.44 -5.62
C PHE A 480 7.04 -5.38 -5.50
N LEU A 481 6.01 -5.14 -6.30
CA LEU A 481 4.81 -5.97 -6.33
C LEU A 481 4.49 -6.35 -7.77
N SER A 482 4.10 -7.61 -7.98
CA SER A 482 3.60 -8.09 -9.26
C SER A 482 2.11 -8.38 -9.14
N ALA A 483 1.33 -7.77 -10.01
CA ALA A 483 -0.10 -8.00 -10.12
C ALA A 483 -0.41 -8.59 -11.50
N GLN A 484 -1.15 -9.69 -11.53
CA GLN A 484 -1.51 -10.37 -12.79
C GLN A 484 -2.97 -10.17 -13.14
N ASN A 485 -3.80 -9.59 -12.27
CA ASN A 485 -5.21 -9.36 -12.48
C ASN A 485 -5.71 -8.16 -11.63
N PRO A 486 -6.96 -7.70 -11.81
CA PRO A 486 -7.47 -6.53 -11.10
C PRO A 486 -7.47 -6.64 -9.56
N GLU A 487 -7.75 -7.83 -9.04
CA GLU A 487 -7.78 -8.07 -7.59
C GLU A 487 -6.37 -7.96 -7.00
N GLU A 488 -5.39 -8.59 -7.64
CA GLU A 488 -3.98 -8.50 -7.25
C GLU A 488 -3.44 -7.07 -7.35
N MET A 489 -3.89 -6.28 -8.31
CA MET A 489 -3.50 -4.87 -8.44
C MET A 489 -3.97 -4.03 -7.25
N ILE A 490 -5.23 -4.21 -6.84
CA ILE A 490 -5.80 -3.56 -5.65
C ILE A 490 -5.07 -4.02 -4.39
N ASN A 491 -4.82 -5.33 -4.25
CA ASN A 491 -4.10 -5.91 -3.11
C ASN A 491 -2.64 -5.44 -3.01
N SER A 492 -1.98 -5.24 -4.16
CA SER A 492 -0.62 -4.72 -4.24
C SER A 492 -0.58 -3.29 -3.69
N LEU A 493 -1.46 -2.43 -4.20
CA LEU A 493 -1.58 -1.06 -3.72
C LEU A 493 -1.90 -0.99 -2.23
N ALA A 494 -2.82 -1.81 -1.73
CA ALA A 494 -3.11 -1.88 -0.30
C ALA A 494 -1.88 -2.33 0.53
N SER A 495 -1.03 -3.20 -0.02
CA SER A 495 0.19 -3.65 0.65
C SER A 495 1.23 -2.52 0.74
N ILE A 496 1.39 -1.71 -0.32
CA ILE A 496 2.21 -0.48 -0.28
C ILE A 496 1.73 0.44 0.83
N MET A 497 0.43 0.58 1.00
CA MET A 497 -0.14 1.45 2.03
C MET A 497 0.19 0.97 3.44
N VAL A 498 0.14 -0.33 3.69
CA VAL A 498 0.57 -0.91 4.98
C VAL A 498 2.05 -0.61 5.22
N ASP A 499 2.90 -0.77 4.21
CA ASP A 499 4.34 -0.50 4.34
C ASP A 499 4.65 0.99 4.56
N ILE A 500 3.92 1.88 3.88
CA ILE A 500 3.97 3.33 4.15
C ILE A 500 3.59 3.62 5.61
N GLN A 501 2.63 2.90 6.20
CA GLN A 501 2.30 3.04 7.63
C GLN A 501 3.45 2.60 8.53
N GLU A 502 4.14 1.52 8.17
CA GLU A 502 5.32 1.05 8.90
C GLU A 502 6.46 2.10 8.85
N HIS A 503 6.60 2.82 7.74
CA HIS A 503 7.59 3.89 7.57
C HIS A 503 7.37 5.11 8.48
N PHE A 504 6.16 5.35 8.95
CA PHE A 504 5.92 6.41 9.92
C PHE A 504 6.33 6.03 11.34
N GLY A 505 6.44 4.72 11.60
CA GLY A 505 6.43 4.18 12.95
C GLY A 505 5.33 4.85 13.78
N SER A 506 5.67 5.13 15.02
CA SER A 506 5.05 6.10 15.88
C SER A 506 4.32 7.33 15.27
N SER A 507 4.96 8.01 14.32
CA SER A 507 4.92 9.47 14.24
C SER A 507 3.99 10.04 13.15
N ALA A 508 3.05 9.26 12.61
CA ALA A 508 2.05 9.82 11.71
C ALA A 508 0.63 9.25 11.86
N SER A 509 -0.32 10.17 11.80
CA SER A 509 -1.77 10.01 11.76
C SER A 509 -2.30 9.47 10.43
N VAL A 510 -1.51 8.67 9.69
CA VAL A 510 -1.96 8.16 8.40
C VAL A 510 -3.01 7.08 8.62
N VAL A 511 -4.26 7.52 8.61
CA VAL A 511 -5.44 6.64 8.59
C VAL A 511 -5.58 6.14 7.16
N LEU A 512 -5.00 4.98 6.89
CA LEU A 512 -5.39 4.17 5.74
C LEU A 512 -6.46 3.20 6.21
N ASN A 513 -7.59 3.15 5.49
CA ASN A 513 -8.49 1.99 5.54
C ASN A 513 -7.82 0.82 4.79
N SER A 514 -6.65 0.37 5.23
CA SER A 514 -5.90 -0.71 4.58
C SER A 514 -6.51 -2.07 4.95
N SER A 515 -7.40 -2.54 4.10
CA SER A 515 -7.84 -3.93 4.07
C SER A 515 -6.64 -4.85 3.83
N LYS A 516 -6.37 -5.84 4.70
CA LYS A 516 -5.91 -7.14 4.17
C LYS A 516 -6.55 -8.33 4.87
N ILE A 517 -6.86 -9.27 4.00
CA ILE A 517 -7.97 -10.20 4.00
C ILE A 517 -7.55 -11.56 4.55
N THR A 518 -8.38 -12.13 5.43
CA THR A 518 -8.72 -13.57 5.47
C THR A 518 -9.88 -13.81 6.44
N GLY A 519 -11.00 -14.32 5.92
CA GLY A 519 -12.10 -14.98 6.65
C GLY A 519 -13.05 -14.12 7.50
N LYS A 520 -12.57 -13.06 8.17
CA LYS A 520 -13.39 -12.12 8.96
C LYS A 520 -12.73 -10.75 8.97
N SER A 521 -13.25 -9.84 8.15
CA SER A 521 -12.75 -8.49 7.88
C SER A 521 -12.68 -7.61 9.14
N MET A 522 -11.47 -7.30 9.64
CA MET A 522 -11.27 -6.49 10.85
C MET A 522 -10.20 -5.40 10.62
N LEU A 523 -10.51 -4.14 10.97
CA LEU A 523 -9.59 -3.01 11.04
C LEU A 523 -9.18 -2.78 12.50
N TYR A 524 -7.91 -2.48 12.78
CA TYR A 524 -7.45 -2.04 14.11
C TYR A 524 -6.85 -0.64 14.04
N GLN A 525 -7.27 0.24 14.95
CA GLN A 525 -6.86 1.65 14.98
C GLN A 525 -6.36 2.02 16.36
N SER A 526 -5.17 2.64 16.47
CA SER A 526 -4.78 3.36 17.68
C SER A 526 -5.25 4.81 17.64
N LEU A 527 -5.62 5.34 18.80
CA LEU A 527 -6.09 6.71 18.99
C LEU A 527 -5.41 7.32 20.21
N TYR A 528 -5.32 8.65 20.21
CA TYR A 528 -4.97 9.43 21.39
C TYR A 528 -5.84 10.68 21.50
N SER A 529 -6.04 11.16 22.72
CA SER A 529 -6.71 12.42 23.03
C SER A 529 -5.77 13.34 23.81
N THR A 530 -5.62 14.57 23.33
CA THR A 530 -4.95 15.65 24.06
C THR A 530 -5.85 16.25 25.15
N ASP A 531 -7.16 16.04 25.07
CA ASP A 531 -8.11 16.34 26.14
C ASP A 531 -8.20 15.13 27.09
N GLY A 532 -7.42 15.20 28.18
CA GLY A 532 -7.42 14.20 29.26
C GLY A 532 -6.37 13.08 29.15
N TRP A 533 -5.47 13.11 28.15
CA TRP A 533 -4.28 12.25 28.03
C TRP A 533 -4.61 10.76 28.16
N TRP A 534 -5.36 10.26 27.19
CA TRP A 534 -5.77 8.86 27.12
C TRP A 534 -5.68 8.35 25.67
N GLY A 535 -5.56 7.04 25.53
CA GLY A 535 -5.47 6.36 24.24
C GLY A 535 -6.46 5.23 24.12
N ASP A 536 -6.59 4.70 22.91
CA ASP A 536 -7.45 3.57 22.63
C ASP A 536 -6.90 2.71 21.49
N VAL A 537 -7.22 1.43 21.52
CA VAL A 537 -7.12 0.55 20.36
C VAL A 537 -8.54 0.10 20.03
N ARG A 538 -9.00 0.39 18.83
CA ARG A 538 -10.35 0.02 18.39
C ARG A 538 -10.28 -1.01 17.30
N ALA A 539 -11.26 -1.91 17.29
CA ALA A 539 -11.49 -2.79 16.17
C ALA A 539 -12.81 -2.52 15.49
N TYR A 540 -12.84 -2.61 14.18
CA TYR A 540 -14.06 -2.41 13.38
C TYR A 540 -14.22 -3.57 12.40
N SER A 541 -15.44 -4.02 12.15
CA SER A 541 -15.73 -4.90 11.01
C SER A 541 -15.74 -4.08 9.75
N LEU A 542 -15.31 -4.69 8.65
CA LEU A 542 -15.75 -4.22 7.34
C LEU A 542 -17.11 -4.84 7.03
N ASP A 543 -18.04 -4.03 6.54
CA ASP A 543 -19.31 -4.52 6.02
C ASP A 543 -19.12 -5.25 4.68
N GLU A 544 -20.22 -5.72 4.07
CA GLU A 544 -20.19 -6.40 2.77
C GLU A 544 -19.67 -5.51 1.63
N ASN A 545 -19.58 -4.18 1.84
CA ASN A 545 -19.05 -3.19 0.90
C ASN A 545 -17.60 -2.77 1.19
N GLN A 546 -16.93 -3.47 2.12
CA GLN A 546 -15.58 -3.15 2.60
C GLN A 546 -15.47 -1.74 3.23
N GLU A 547 -16.58 -1.19 3.72
CA GLU A 547 -16.62 0.08 4.44
C GLU A 547 -16.54 -0.16 5.96
N VAL A 548 -15.89 0.78 6.64
CA VAL A 548 -15.71 0.74 8.10
C VAL A 548 -16.84 1.56 8.71
N ASP A 549 -17.67 0.95 9.54
CA ASP A 549 -18.54 1.70 10.45
C ASP A 549 -17.69 2.36 11.53
N LYS A 550 -17.25 3.59 11.27
CA LYS A 550 -16.41 4.38 12.18
C LYS A 550 -17.14 4.82 13.45
N GLU A 551 -18.47 4.72 13.48
CA GLU A 551 -19.28 5.10 14.65
C GLU A 551 -19.41 3.93 15.64
N ASN A 552 -19.35 2.68 15.15
CA ASN A 552 -19.58 1.49 15.96
C ASN A 552 -18.40 0.49 15.90
N PRO A 553 -17.34 0.70 16.71
CA PRO A 553 -16.29 -0.31 16.87
C PRO A 553 -16.85 -1.61 17.46
N ILE A 554 -16.35 -2.76 16.97
CA ILE A 554 -16.63 -4.09 17.52
C ILE A 554 -16.15 -4.17 18.97
N TRP A 555 -14.97 -3.63 19.22
CA TRP A 555 -14.41 -3.52 20.55
C TRP A 555 -13.49 -2.31 20.67
N GLN A 556 -13.38 -1.80 21.89
CA GLN A 556 -12.53 -0.67 22.28
C GLN A 556 -11.69 -1.11 23.48
N ALA A 557 -10.37 -1.04 23.36
CA ALA A 557 -9.45 -1.55 24.37
C ALA A 557 -9.52 -0.73 25.66
N ASN A 558 -9.70 0.59 25.58
CA ASN A 558 -9.79 1.44 26.76
C ASN A 558 -11.01 1.09 27.64
N GLU A 559 -12.19 0.90 27.04
CA GLU A 559 -13.43 0.53 27.74
C GLU A 559 -13.34 -0.86 28.36
N LEU A 560 -12.71 -1.81 27.65
CA LEU A 560 -12.46 -3.16 28.18
C LEU A 560 -11.45 -3.14 29.32
N LEU A 561 -10.44 -2.27 29.24
CA LEU A 561 -9.44 -2.13 30.29
C LEU A 561 -10.03 -1.54 31.58
N GLU A 562 -10.95 -0.57 31.47
CA GLU A 562 -11.69 -0.01 32.62
C GLU A 562 -12.49 -1.06 33.41
N GLN A 563 -12.93 -2.11 32.73
CA GLN A 563 -13.69 -3.19 33.35
C GLN A 563 -12.80 -4.18 34.11
N LYS A 564 -11.48 -4.14 33.90
CA LYS A 564 -10.54 -5.02 34.60
C LYS A 564 -10.25 -4.51 35.99
N ASP A 565 -10.32 -5.41 36.97
CA ASP A 565 -9.79 -5.12 38.30
C ASP A 565 -8.27 -4.88 38.22
N TRP A 566 -7.82 -3.69 38.59
CA TRP A 566 -6.40 -3.30 38.50
C TRP A 566 -5.47 -4.24 39.29
N ASN A 567 -6.02 -4.83 40.36
CA ASN A 567 -5.29 -5.72 41.24
C ASN A 567 -5.24 -7.14 40.66
N THR A 568 -6.37 -7.77 40.35
CA THR A 568 -6.45 -9.19 40.00
C THR A 568 -6.70 -9.46 38.52
N GLY A 569 -7.31 -8.51 37.79
CA GLY A 569 -7.70 -8.63 36.39
C GLY A 569 -6.60 -8.27 35.38
N ARG A 570 -5.59 -7.48 35.78
CA ARG A 570 -4.47 -7.07 34.91
C ARG A 570 -3.18 -7.81 35.20
N ARG A 571 -2.62 -8.45 34.17
CA ARG A 571 -1.30 -9.10 34.20
C ARG A 571 -0.24 -8.14 33.67
N ILE A 572 0.34 -7.37 34.59
CA ILE A 572 1.41 -6.42 34.28
C ILE A 572 2.74 -6.99 34.78
N ILE A 573 3.71 -7.09 33.88
CA ILE A 573 5.03 -7.67 34.15
C ILE A 573 6.15 -6.66 33.91
N THR A 574 7.29 -6.87 34.56
CA THR A 574 8.52 -6.10 34.35
C THR A 574 9.73 -7.02 34.54
N PHE A 575 10.94 -6.51 34.33
CA PHE A 575 12.18 -7.24 34.55
C PHE A 575 12.93 -6.65 35.75
N ASN A 576 13.36 -7.49 36.69
CA ASN A 576 14.04 -7.03 37.92
C ASN A 576 15.58 -6.97 37.79
N GLY A 577 16.12 -7.16 36.59
CA GLY A 577 17.56 -7.31 36.36
C GLY A 577 18.03 -8.78 36.23
N THR A 578 17.19 -9.76 36.56
CA THR A 578 17.53 -11.19 36.45
C THR A 578 16.42 -12.01 35.79
N VAL A 579 15.17 -11.77 36.15
CA VAL A 579 14.00 -12.50 35.63
C VAL A 579 12.81 -11.58 35.42
N GLY A 580 11.86 -12.02 34.58
CA GLY A 580 10.54 -11.39 34.49
C GLY A 580 9.75 -11.61 35.77
N ILE A 581 9.22 -10.54 36.34
CA ILE A 581 8.42 -10.53 37.57
C ILE A 581 7.08 -9.83 37.35
N PRO A 582 6.02 -10.18 38.10
CA PRO A 582 4.83 -9.36 38.17
C PRO A 582 5.17 -7.98 38.75
N LEU A 583 4.65 -6.91 38.15
CA LEU A 583 4.82 -5.52 38.59
C LEU A 583 4.07 -5.29 39.91
N ARG A 584 4.60 -5.80 41.03
CA ARG A 584 3.99 -5.75 42.36
C ARG A 584 4.99 -5.24 43.36
N TRP A 585 4.53 -4.44 44.33
CA TRP A 585 5.41 -3.85 45.33
C TRP A 585 6.29 -4.87 46.06
N SER A 586 5.72 -6.03 46.41
CA SER A 586 6.45 -7.12 47.06
C SER A 586 7.56 -7.74 46.19
N ASN A 587 7.47 -7.61 44.87
CA ASN A 587 8.36 -8.26 43.90
C ASN A 587 9.43 -7.32 43.36
N LEU A 588 9.25 -6.00 43.47
CA LEU A 588 10.19 -5.00 42.98
C LEU A 588 11.50 -5.02 43.77
N SER A 589 12.61 -4.78 43.07
CA SER A 589 13.90 -4.54 43.71
C SER A 589 13.89 -3.24 44.52
N THR A 590 14.86 -3.07 45.42
CA THR A 590 15.05 -1.81 46.17
C THR A 590 15.22 -0.61 45.24
N GLU A 591 15.90 -0.79 44.11
CA GLU A 591 16.15 0.25 43.11
C GLU A 591 14.87 0.62 42.36
N GLN A 592 14.08 -0.36 41.93
CA GLN A 592 12.78 -0.12 41.31
C GLN A 592 11.80 0.61 42.24
N LYS A 593 11.82 0.29 43.55
CA LYS A 593 11.04 1.04 44.54
C LYS A 593 11.50 2.48 44.68
N ALA A 594 12.81 2.72 44.62
CA ALA A 594 13.35 4.08 44.65
C ALA A 594 12.93 4.91 43.44
N PHE A 595 12.89 4.32 42.23
CA PHE A 595 12.37 4.98 41.03
C PHE A 595 10.88 5.35 41.10
N LEU A 596 10.12 4.67 41.97
CA LEU A 596 8.72 4.95 42.24
C LEU A 596 8.55 5.79 43.52
N ASN A 597 9.54 6.62 43.86
CA ASN A 597 9.54 7.49 45.04
C ASN A 597 9.30 6.77 46.38
N ASN A 598 9.56 5.46 46.45
CA ASN A 598 9.19 4.58 47.56
C ASN A 598 7.68 4.63 47.90
N ASP A 599 6.84 4.91 46.90
CA ASP A 599 5.39 5.05 47.03
C ASP A 599 4.67 3.84 46.39
N GLU A 600 4.08 3.00 47.23
CA GLU A 600 3.27 1.86 46.78
C GLU A 600 1.98 2.33 46.08
N ASN A 601 1.40 3.44 46.51
CA ASN A 601 0.17 3.96 45.91
C ASN A 601 0.41 4.44 44.46
N LEU A 602 1.60 4.95 44.15
CA LEU A 602 1.99 5.33 42.79
C LEU A 602 2.05 4.12 41.87
N LEU A 603 2.63 3.01 42.36
CA LEU A 603 2.62 1.75 41.62
C LEU A 603 1.20 1.26 41.37
N GLU A 604 0.34 1.30 42.39
CA GLU A 604 -1.06 0.90 42.24
C GLU A 604 -1.81 1.80 41.26
N TYR A 605 -1.57 3.12 41.29
CA TYR A 605 -2.11 4.08 40.35
C TYR A 605 -1.73 3.75 38.90
N LEU A 606 -0.44 3.50 38.62
CA LEU A 606 0.05 3.09 37.30
C LEU A 606 -0.57 1.77 36.83
N ARG A 607 -0.83 0.85 37.77
CA ARG A 607 -1.54 -0.42 37.47
C ARG A 607 -3.03 -0.23 37.18
N GLY A 608 -3.61 0.94 37.49
CA GLY A 608 -5.01 1.29 37.25
C GLY A 608 -5.86 1.55 38.49
N ASN A 609 -5.27 1.62 39.69
CA ASN A 609 -6.02 1.97 40.90
C ASN A 609 -6.41 3.46 40.86
N ARG A 610 -7.72 3.73 40.88
CA ARG A 610 -8.28 5.10 40.83
C ARG A 610 -8.57 5.69 42.22
N SER A 611 -8.31 4.96 43.31
CA SER A 611 -8.75 5.35 44.66
C SER A 611 -8.12 6.65 45.20
N ASN A 612 -6.93 7.00 44.69
CA ASN A 612 -6.18 8.19 45.08
C ASN A 612 -6.16 9.28 43.98
N GLU A 613 -7.07 9.19 43.00
CA GLU A 613 -7.22 10.22 41.96
C GLU A 613 -8.08 11.40 42.44
N GLY A 614 -7.74 12.62 42.04
CA GLY A 614 -8.50 13.79 42.45
C GLY A 614 -8.02 15.10 41.84
N THR A 615 -8.56 16.21 42.36
CA THR A 615 -8.20 17.58 41.94
C THR A 615 -7.35 18.32 42.98
N ASP A 616 -7.15 17.73 44.16
CA ASP A 616 -6.33 18.30 45.23
C ASP A 616 -4.84 18.02 44.97
N SER A 617 -3.95 18.85 45.53
CA SER A 617 -2.49 18.78 45.31
C SER A 617 -1.83 17.48 45.76
N ASP A 618 -2.47 16.75 46.67
CA ASP A 618 -1.94 15.53 47.27
C ASP A 618 -2.47 14.26 46.56
N ASN A 619 -3.32 14.42 45.55
CA ASN A 619 -3.90 13.33 44.77
C ASN A 619 -3.18 13.14 43.43
N TYR A 620 -3.23 11.93 42.88
CA TYR A 620 -2.78 11.70 41.51
C TYR A 620 -3.74 12.32 40.50
N ARG A 621 -3.22 12.57 39.29
CA ARG A 621 -4.00 13.07 38.16
C ARG A 621 -5.25 12.21 37.96
N LYS A 622 -6.41 12.86 37.92
CA LYS A 622 -7.66 12.20 37.55
C LYS A 622 -7.62 11.80 36.08
N ARG A 623 -7.77 10.50 35.79
CA ARG A 623 -7.73 9.96 34.42
C ARG A 623 -9.12 9.80 33.84
N ILE A 624 -9.26 10.05 32.54
CA ILE A 624 -10.49 9.68 31.82
C ILE A 624 -10.50 8.15 31.62
N TYR A 625 -9.44 7.61 31.02
CA TYR A 625 -9.20 6.16 30.90
C TYR A 625 -7.84 5.78 31.51
N VAL A 626 -7.70 4.52 31.94
CA VAL A 626 -6.48 3.93 32.49
C VAL A 626 -5.44 3.71 31.40
N LEU A 627 -5.88 3.38 30.18
CA LEU A 627 -4.99 3.24 29.03
C LEU A 627 -4.42 4.62 28.66
N GLY A 628 -3.09 4.74 28.76
CA GLY A 628 -2.38 5.95 28.40
C GLY A 628 -2.57 6.31 26.92
N ASP A 629 -2.32 7.58 26.59
CA ASP A 629 -2.30 8.03 25.20
C ASP A 629 -1.31 7.23 24.37
N ILE A 630 -1.80 6.73 23.23
CA ILE A 630 -1.01 5.99 22.25
C ILE A 630 -0.52 7.02 21.24
N VAL A 631 0.40 7.85 21.72
CA VAL A 631 1.19 8.72 20.86
C VAL A 631 2.38 7.90 20.44
N HIS A 632 2.72 7.94 19.17
CA HIS A 632 3.97 7.35 18.77
C HIS A 632 4.01 5.81 18.92
N SER A 633 2.87 5.13 18.73
CA SER A 633 2.86 3.66 18.59
C SER A 633 1.73 3.15 17.69
N SER A 634 2.08 2.28 16.74
CA SER A 634 1.13 1.58 15.87
C SER A 634 0.92 0.14 16.38
N PRO A 635 -0.31 -0.39 16.47
CA PRO A 635 -0.54 -1.75 16.91
C PRO A 635 0.10 -2.77 15.96
N ALA A 636 1.12 -3.49 16.43
CA ALA A 636 1.74 -4.58 15.68
C ALA A 636 0.91 -5.86 15.81
N TYR A 637 0.35 -6.34 14.70
CA TYR A 637 -0.45 -7.56 14.65
C TYR A 637 0.42 -8.81 14.51
N VAL A 638 0.26 -9.75 15.44
CA VAL A 638 0.99 -11.00 15.49
C VAL A 638 -0.02 -12.16 15.52
N GLY A 639 -0.41 -12.65 14.34
CA GLY A 639 -1.35 -13.77 14.13
C GLY A 639 -0.65 -15.06 13.65
N THR A 640 -1.34 -16.04 13.08
CA THR A 640 -0.68 -17.22 12.47
C THR A 640 0.49 -16.80 11.55
N PRO A 641 1.69 -17.43 11.61
CA PRO A 641 2.77 -17.10 10.68
C PRO A 641 2.35 -17.33 9.23
N LYS A 642 2.52 -16.33 8.36
CA LYS A 642 1.99 -16.34 6.97
C LYS A 642 3.07 -16.36 5.89
N TYR A 643 4.30 -16.02 6.24
CA TYR A 643 5.39 -16.01 5.27
C TYR A 643 5.76 -17.43 4.87
N ILE A 644 6.45 -17.57 3.75
CA ILE A 644 7.03 -18.84 3.32
C ILE A 644 8.52 -18.55 3.18
N TYR A 645 9.25 -18.65 4.28
CA TYR A 645 10.71 -18.63 4.23
C TYR A 645 11.20 -20.07 4.02
N GLU A 646 12.09 -20.27 3.05
CA GLU A 646 12.71 -21.57 2.77
C GLU A 646 13.89 -21.90 3.70
N GLU A 647 14.12 -21.10 4.74
CA GLU A 647 15.10 -21.40 5.78
C GLU A 647 14.74 -22.71 6.52
N ASN A 648 15.76 -23.49 6.88
CA ASN A 648 15.65 -24.91 7.27
C ASN A 648 14.72 -25.22 8.47
N ASP A 649 14.23 -24.22 9.22
CA ASP A 649 13.34 -24.41 10.39
C ASP A 649 12.04 -23.59 10.35
N TYR A 650 11.85 -22.69 9.36
CA TYR A 650 10.66 -21.82 9.34
C TYR A 650 9.37 -22.57 8.99
N ALA A 651 9.45 -23.57 8.11
CA ALA A 651 8.30 -24.44 7.81
C ALA A 651 7.78 -25.13 9.08
N TYR A 652 8.68 -25.60 9.95
CA TYR A 652 8.33 -26.17 11.24
C TYR A 652 7.72 -25.11 12.18
N PHE A 653 8.32 -23.91 12.27
CA PHE A 653 7.77 -22.80 13.06
C PHE A 653 6.36 -22.41 12.61
N ARG A 654 6.12 -22.28 11.31
CA ARG A 654 4.82 -21.95 10.71
C ARG A 654 3.78 -23.01 11.05
N ASP A 655 4.11 -24.29 10.85
CA ASP A 655 3.19 -25.40 11.11
C ASP A 655 2.92 -25.54 12.61
N TYR A 656 3.92 -25.35 13.45
CA TYR A 656 3.81 -25.39 14.91
C TYR A 656 2.94 -24.24 15.47
N TYR A 657 3.02 -23.05 14.88
CA TYR A 657 2.23 -21.88 15.27
C TYR A 657 1.01 -21.63 14.36
N ALA A 658 0.55 -22.64 13.61
CA ALA A 658 -0.61 -22.54 12.72
C ALA A 658 -1.88 -22.05 13.44
N THR A 659 -2.03 -22.39 14.72
CA THR A 659 -3.17 -22.01 15.57
C THR A 659 -2.84 -20.89 16.57
N ARG A 660 -1.79 -20.08 16.31
CA ARG A 660 -1.40 -18.98 17.21
C ARG A 660 -2.55 -17.97 17.35
N THR A 661 -2.97 -17.73 18.58
CA THR A 661 -3.95 -16.67 18.89
C THR A 661 -3.41 -15.31 18.45
N PRO A 662 -4.15 -14.55 17.63
CA PRO A 662 -3.69 -13.24 17.21
C PRO A 662 -3.67 -12.20 18.32
N VAL A 663 -2.59 -11.43 18.37
CA VAL A 663 -2.34 -10.39 19.38
C VAL A 663 -1.87 -9.11 18.71
N LEU A 664 -2.35 -7.97 19.20
CA LEU A 664 -1.92 -6.63 18.86
C LEU A 664 -1.01 -6.11 19.96
N TYR A 665 0.20 -5.69 19.60
CA TYR A 665 1.17 -5.10 20.53
C TYR A 665 1.26 -3.60 20.30
N VAL A 666 1.07 -2.79 21.33
CA VAL A 666 1.12 -1.33 21.20
C VAL A 666 1.73 -0.71 22.45
N GLY A 667 2.66 0.23 22.27
CA GLY A 667 3.21 1.03 23.35
C GLY A 667 2.28 2.20 23.67
N SER A 668 2.18 2.58 24.94
CA SER A 668 1.46 3.78 25.35
C SER A 668 2.32 4.64 26.28
N ASN A 669 1.94 5.91 26.41
CA ASN A 669 2.62 6.83 27.30
C ASN A 669 2.38 6.55 28.80
N ASP A 670 1.63 5.50 29.15
CA ASP A 670 1.60 5.00 30.54
C ASP A 670 2.84 4.17 30.93
N GLY A 671 3.81 4.06 30.01
CA GLY A 671 5.08 3.38 30.21
C GLY A 671 5.01 1.87 29.98
N MET A 672 3.92 1.37 29.36
CA MET A 672 3.72 -0.04 29.08
C MET A 672 3.64 -0.34 27.59
N LEU A 673 4.19 -1.51 27.22
CA LEU A 673 3.81 -2.23 26.01
C LEU A 673 2.60 -3.11 26.34
N HIS A 674 1.45 -2.80 25.75
CA HIS A 674 0.22 -3.58 25.90
C HIS A 674 0.13 -4.66 24.82
N ALA A 675 -0.46 -5.79 25.19
CA ALA A 675 -0.80 -6.88 24.29
C ALA A 675 -2.31 -7.12 24.35
N PHE A 676 -3.04 -6.78 23.28
CA PHE A 676 -4.48 -6.97 23.17
C PHE A 676 -4.81 -8.14 22.26
N ARG A 677 -5.69 -9.05 22.66
CA ARG A 677 -6.13 -10.15 21.79
C ARG A 677 -6.98 -9.58 20.66
N ALA A 678 -6.62 -9.89 19.42
CA ALA A 678 -7.25 -9.23 18.28
C ALA A 678 -8.75 -9.56 18.12
N SER A 679 -9.20 -10.72 18.61
CA SER A 679 -10.59 -11.17 18.46
C SER A 679 -11.59 -10.38 19.30
N ASP A 680 -11.18 -9.85 20.45
CA ASP A 680 -12.08 -9.29 21.46
C ASP A 680 -11.53 -8.07 22.20
N GLY A 681 -10.31 -7.61 21.88
CA GLY A 681 -9.69 -6.45 22.51
C GLY A 681 -9.18 -6.69 23.92
N GLU A 682 -9.21 -7.94 24.42
CA GLU A 682 -8.82 -8.21 25.80
C GLU A 682 -7.30 -8.00 26.01
N GLU A 683 -6.90 -7.15 26.96
CA GLU A 683 -5.50 -7.03 27.38
C GLU A 683 -5.03 -8.36 28.01
N ILE A 684 -4.23 -9.13 27.28
CA ILE A 684 -3.70 -10.41 27.75
C ILE A 684 -2.48 -10.24 28.67
N PHE A 685 -1.68 -9.19 28.45
CA PHE A 685 -0.69 -8.71 29.40
C PHE A 685 -0.22 -7.29 29.02
N ALA A 686 0.42 -6.64 29.96
CA ALA A 686 1.22 -5.45 29.71
C ALA A 686 2.64 -5.65 30.26
N PHE A 687 3.63 -5.04 29.62
CA PHE A 687 5.02 -5.12 30.00
C PHE A 687 5.59 -3.72 30.21
N VAL A 688 6.23 -3.50 31.35
CA VAL A 688 7.00 -2.29 31.66
C VAL A 688 8.48 -2.57 31.39
N PRO A 689 9.07 -2.01 30.33
CA PRO A 689 10.48 -2.17 30.03
C PRO A 689 11.37 -1.50 31.07
N SER A 690 12.51 -2.12 31.39
CA SER A 690 13.51 -1.51 32.30
C SER A 690 14.04 -0.16 31.80
N LEU A 691 14.05 0.05 30.48
CA LEU A 691 14.49 1.30 29.85
C LEU A 691 13.70 2.52 30.31
N VAL A 692 12.39 2.36 30.54
CA VAL A 692 11.48 3.47 30.91
C VAL A 692 11.05 3.44 32.38
N PHE A 693 11.42 2.39 33.13
CA PHE A 693 10.96 2.21 34.51
C PHE A 693 11.29 3.41 35.42
N HIS A 694 12.45 4.02 35.21
CA HIS A 694 12.92 5.17 36.01
C HIS A 694 12.14 6.47 35.74
N LYS A 695 11.32 6.52 34.69
CA LYS A 695 10.47 7.67 34.32
C LYS A 695 9.02 7.50 34.76
N LEU A 696 8.64 6.34 35.32
CA LEU A 696 7.24 6.04 35.66
C LEU A 696 6.63 6.99 36.70
N ALA A 697 7.46 7.57 37.57
CA ALA A 697 6.98 8.54 38.56
C ALA A 697 6.67 9.92 37.96
N ASP A 698 7.07 10.17 36.71
CA ASP A 698 6.89 11.43 36.01
C ASP A 698 5.61 11.46 35.14
N LEU A 699 4.82 10.37 35.12
CA LEU A 699 3.64 10.13 34.26
C LEU A 699 2.29 10.64 34.79
#